data_AF-A0A8T5GLE8-F1
#
_entry.id   AF-A0A8T5GLE8-F1
#
_cell.length_a   1.000
_cell.length_b   1.000
_cell.length_c   1.000
_cell.angle_alpha   90.00
_cell.angle_beta   90.00
_cell.angle_gamma   90.00
#
_symmetry.space_group_name_H-M   'P 1'
#
loop_
_entity.id
_entity.type
_entity.pdbx_description
1 polymer ?
#
loop_
_entity_poly.entity_id
_entity_poly.type
_entity_poly.pdbx_seq_one_letter_code
_entity_poly.pdbx_strand_id
1 'polypeptide(L)'
;MRRSQTTLLTTLAVISSLLFMSQFPSISSVANVHPDDTTQTPPPNTDTDGDMIPDVHETLFEEWMNWTAVDGRSVIMQGMDKDNASDASMDFDRDGLNNTEEFCWPYPANCTESGFPRGLTGILDENNERTYLDPRMSDTDGDGMPDGFEAYMCQRIGGFDETTLRYDCGSYNPLNGSDLTSDGDNDGFDVDRDGTLSLAERFTAPEEYAFGTPSSFTTELDGLWCHATLPGGSPLKNWPFLPSGANATFHNILPACTTNSTSPIGEDLWLGTDPLLDDSDRYHWDGFSVRNLYPSFGDGIPDGWEAHFGLSPLNRTNALDDPDLDGWDSNRDGAVTPDLARTFTALELGEALSTLEEYLVHYDDGNTVYPGLKSTGVMNSDDEFIVHPLVYDAEEDAMAINHYDVRSLDEDGENLYVMTKYGVTVLNTIQQTSLHQWLPQGVEAHDGTLIFSDDEPFALALSTSVGVAVSPLLADGSLGPLSSWEWSMIGETSAITQLSGMDGNQHIIALGHAGAGAVLEIGSDASIVTTYDLGAGLRDALEISNASVTVIQHGAAGGSTYTLFVGTDRGLMTVETASARDEAVAEWQFFFTTESTPITSSYSQLHGLPIGVTDNPAEVRDMALDGPSSENAQALWFGTPSGVHKMDLVTGTIDHGGLLVHPGIDGKLSQETNDIYAILPTGDEILVGSNWGMWAIAGDYLAVYGQQDQTRLPGQITTLASLDVDGNTTAYGGASPGRFANLQLIDPGANDSDADGMPDGWEVVNGLDPTDPWDAYYDTDGDGIDLDQSGDFSLDRLWTNLDEFRYVKTTPDGYNSTTPSLGDTDGDGVKDGAEYFGFFYESSNLWCHYTVQLVYVCDDAAGQAANATYLNIANVDSGTDPTNPDSDGDGMPDGWEIEHRRWVGMTFTGGNNWSLDPLRADDANWDADGDGLPNLCEYEWSIVRNMGLAGELLELYGESPESVEQWAVADPNAIDSDGDTLPDGWESKGLCSWDPSRLGVNPLNGSDAFENPDGDGYDINHDGVLDQNEAFVNYL
;
A
#
# COMPACT_ATOMS: atom_id res chain seq x y z
N MET A 1 -78.11 -27.07 13.98
CA MET A 1 -77.25 -27.93 14.82
C MET A 1 -77.08 -29.36 14.27
N ARG A 2 -76.84 -29.57 12.96
CA ARG A 2 -76.46 -30.88 12.39
C ARG A 2 -75.46 -30.78 11.22
N ARG A 3 -74.74 -29.65 11.10
CA ARG A 3 -73.71 -29.45 10.06
C ARG A 3 -72.33 -29.02 10.60
N SER A 4 -72.21 -28.69 11.90
CA SER A 4 -70.93 -28.30 12.52
C SER A 4 -70.24 -29.45 13.28
N GLN A 5 -70.97 -30.53 13.61
CA GLN A 5 -70.37 -31.73 14.23
C GLN A 5 -69.75 -32.69 13.21
N THR A 6 -70.21 -32.70 11.96
CA THR A 6 -69.69 -33.60 10.93
C THR A 6 -68.33 -33.15 10.40
N THR A 7 -68.12 -31.83 10.22
CA THR A 7 -66.85 -31.30 9.74
C THR A 7 -65.72 -31.49 10.76
N LEU A 8 -66.01 -31.26 12.06
CA LEU A 8 -65.06 -31.47 13.16
C LEU A 8 -64.65 -32.94 13.30
N LEU A 9 -65.58 -33.88 13.10
CA LEU A 9 -65.30 -35.32 13.14
C LEU A 9 -64.52 -35.80 11.91
N THR A 10 -64.73 -35.21 10.72
CA THR A 10 -63.91 -35.50 9.55
C THR A 10 -62.51 -34.90 9.63
N THR A 11 -62.32 -33.69 10.19
CA THR A 11 -60.96 -33.14 10.39
C THR A 11 -60.21 -33.89 11.48
N LEU A 12 -60.84 -34.29 12.58
CA LEU A 12 -60.21 -35.16 13.58
C LEU A 12 -59.89 -36.55 13.02
N ALA A 13 -60.73 -37.10 12.15
CA ALA A 13 -60.44 -38.38 11.50
C ALA A 13 -59.31 -38.27 10.48
N VAL A 14 -59.21 -37.19 9.69
CA VAL A 14 -58.13 -36.99 8.71
C VAL A 14 -56.80 -36.68 9.41
N ILE A 15 -56.81 -35.85 10.47
CA ILE A 15 -55.62 -35.57 11.29
C ILE A 15 -55.17 -36.83 12.03
N SER A 16 -56.10 -37.62 12.57
CA SER A 16 -55.78 -38.91 13.17
C SER A 16 -55.32 -39.95 12.14
N SER A 17 -55.77 -39.88 10.88
CA SER A 17 -55.33 -40.79 9.81
C SER A 17 -53.93 -40.43 9.31
N LEU A 18 -53.60 -39.14 9.22
CA LEU A 18 -52.25 -38.66 8.88
C LEU A 18 -51.23 -38.95 9.99
N LEU A 19 -51.63 -38.79 11.26
CA LEU A 19 -50.83 -39.21 12.43
C LEU A 19 -50.64 -40.73 12.53
N PHE A 20 -51.53 -41.54 11.95
CA PHE A 20 -51.37 -43.01 11.88
C PHE A 20 -50.64 -43.49 10.62
N MET A 21 -50.52 -42.67 9.56
CA MET A 21 -49.72 -43.01 8.38
C MET A 21 -48.26 -42.56 8.50
N SER A 22 -47.92 -41.60 9.37
CA SER A 22 -46.52 -41.22 9.68
C SER A 22 -45.86 -42.08 10.75
N GLN A 23 -46.49 -43.18 11.17
CA GLN A 23 -45.97 -44.13 12.17
C GLN A 23 -45.80 -45.56 11.61
N PHE A 24 -45.79 -45.70 10.28
CA PHE A 24 -45.24 -46.92 9.70
C PHE A 24 -43.72 -46.75 9.61
N PRO A 25 -42.91 -47.68 10.12
CA PRO A 25 -41.48 -47.69 9.81
C PRO A 25 -41.32 -47.77 8.29
N SER A 26 -40.34 -47.02 7.76
CA SER A 26 -39.81 -47.28 6.42
C SER A 26 -39.48 -48.78 6.35
N ILE A 27 -40.11 -49.45 5.40
CA ILE A 27 -39.84 -50.85 5.13
C ILE A 27 -38.48 -50.86 4.42
N SER A 28 -37.45 -51.37 5.09
CA SER A 28 -36.18 -51.78 4.47
C SER A 28 -36.47 -52.52 3.16
N SER A 29 -35.66 -52.26 2.12
CA SER A 29 -35.77 -53.01 0.87
C SER A 29 -35.52 -54.50 1.15
N VAL A 30 -36.60 -55.28 1.16
CA VAL A 30 -36.51 -56.72 1.42
C VAL A 30 -35.95 -57.38 0.16
N ALA A 31 -34.83 -58.09 0.29
CA ALA A 31 -34.18 -58.85 -0.80
C ALA A 31 -35.05 -59.99 -1.40
N ASN A 32 -36.32 -60.14 -0.99
CA ASN A 32 -37.16 -61.23 -1.42
C ASN A 32 -38.66 -60.87 -1.50
N VAL A 33 -39.28 -61.18 -2.64
CA VAL A 33 -40.64 -60.74 -3.02
C VAL A 33 -41.74 -61.72 -2.53
N HIS A 34 -41.39 -62.68 -1.68
CA HIS A 34 -42.30 -63.71 -1.20
C HIS A 34 -42.64 -63.56 0.30
N PRO A 35 -43.85 -63.11 0.66
CA PRO A 35 -44.24 -62.80 2.04
C PRO A 35 -44.49 -64.02 2.94
N ASP A 36 -44.25 -65.25 2.46
CA ASP A 36 -44.44 -66.47 3.24
C ASP A 36 -43.15 -66.96 3.95
N ASP A 37 -41.98 -66.39 3.61
CA ASP A 37 -40.68 -66.76 4.18
C ASP A 37 -40.23 -65.85 5.35
N THR A 38 -41.03 -64.85 5.73
CA THR A 38 -40.72 -63.98 6.88
C THR A 38 -41.26 -64.59 8.17
N THR A 39 -40.36 -64.93 9.10
CA THR A 39 -40.75 -65.22 10.49
C THR A 39 -41.33 -63.94 11.09
N GLN A 40 -42.61 -63.96 11.47
CA GLN A 40 -43.35 -62.84 12.08
C GLN A 40 -42.84 -62.48 13.48
N THR A 41 -41.54 -62.24 13.65
CA THR A 41 -40.96 -61.60 14.81
C THR A 41 -41.09 -60.09 14.64
N PRO A 42 -41.63 -59.35 15.63
CA PRO A 42 -41.48 -57.89 15.69
C PRO A 42 -40.00 -57.52 15.57
N PRO A 43 -39.63 -56.35 15.00
CA PRO A 43 -38.22 -55.93 14.99
C PRO A 43 -37.75 -55.90 16.45
N PRO A 44 -36.77 -56.74 16.81
CA PRO A 44 -36.31 -56.77 18.17
C PRO A 44 -35.42 -55.55 18.40
N ASN A 45 -35.78 -54.72 19.37
CA ASN A 45 -34.81 -54.02 20.22
C ASN A 45 -34.15 -55.03 21.18
N THR A 46 -33.75 -56.18 20.64
CA THR A 46 -32.96 -57.19 21.35
C THR A 46 -31.53 -56.72 21.24
N ASP A 47 -30.88 -56.77 22.38
CA ASP A 47 -29.48 -56.53 22.63
C ASP A 47 -29.04 -57.88 23.19
N THR A 48 -28.42 -58.69 22.33
CA THR A 48 -28.23 -60.14 22.52
C THR A 48 -27.14 -60.43 23.53
N ASP A 49 -26.10 -59.60 23.57
CA ASP A 49 -24.93 -59.73 24.43
C ASP A 49 -24.94 -58.79 25.66
N GLY A 50 -25.86 -57.82 25.68
CA GLY A 50 -26.21 -56.99 26.83
C GLY A 50 -25.38 -55.72 26.98
N ASP A 51 -24.81 -55.19 25.89
CA ASP A 51 -23.96 -53.98 25.88
C ASP A 51 -24.72 -52.67 25.68
N MET A 52 -26.05 -52.74 25.51
CA MET A 52 -26.97 -51.63 25.33
C MET A 52 -26.99 -51.01 23.92
N ILE A 53 -26.26 -51.58 22.96
CA ILE A 53 -26.43 -51.31 21.53
C ILE A 53 -27.46 -52.31 20.98
N PRO A 54 -28.47 -51.90 20.19
CA PRO A 54 -29.42 -52.84 19.62
C PRO A 54 -28.80 -53.70 18.50
N ASP A 55 -29.10 -55.00 18.45
CA ASP A 55 -28.65 -55.95 17.41
C ASP A 55 -28.87 -55.42 15.99
N VAL A 56 -29.89 -54.59 15.77
CA VAL A 56 -30.23 -53.99 14.47
C VAL A 56 -29.20 -52.96 13.99
N HIS A 57 -28.57 -52.21 14.90
CA HIS A 57 -27.49 -51.28 14.57
C HIS A 57 -26.19 -52.04 14.31
N GLU A 58 -25.88 -53.03 15.14
CA GLU A 58 -24.69 -53.87 14.95
C GLU A 58 -24.76 -54.66 13.65
N THR A 59 -25.95 -55.15 13.27
CA THR A 59 -26.17 -55.82 11.98
C THR A 59 -26.01 -54.84 10.80
N LEU A 60 -26.20 -53.53 10.99
CA LEU A 60 -25.99 -52.53 9.94
C LEU A 60 -24.50 -52.41 9.58
N PHE A 61 -23.62 -52.52 10.59
CA PHE A 61 -22.18 -52.38 10.48
C PHE A 61 -21.41 -53.70 10.71
N GLU A 62 -22.05 -54.87 10.49
CA GLU A 62 -21.44 -56.20 10.73
C GLU A 62 -20.36 -56.58 9.71
N GLU A 63 -20.38 -55.95 8.53
CA GLU A 63 -19.44 -56.26 7.46
C GLU A 63 -18.06 -55.64 7.71
N TRP A 64 -17.02 -56.42 7.45
CA TRP A 64 -15.63 -55.95 7.51
C TRP A 64 -15.33 -55.03 6.33
N MET A 65 -14.68 -53.90 6.60
CA MET A 65 -14.16 -53.04 5.54
C MET A 65 -12.72 -53.40 5.19
N ASN A 66 -12.40 -53.43 3.90
CA ASN A 66 -11.05 -53.71 3.43
C ASN A 66 -10.74 -52.86 2.20
N TRP A 67 -9.77 -51.98 2.35
CA TRP A 67 -9.31 -51.09 1.30
C TRP A 67 -7.80 -50.85 1.42
N THR A 68 -7.23 -50.06 0.52
CA THR A 68 -5.79 -49.78 0.48
C THR A 68 -5.57 -48.29 0.67
N ALA A 69 -4.81 -47.93 1.70
CA ALA A 69 -4.40 -46.55 1.99
C ALA A 69 -3.60 -45.95 0.83
N VAL A 70 -3.47 -44.63 0.83
CA VAL A 70 -2.75 -43.86 -0.20
C VAL A 70 -1.29 -44.32 -0.39
N ASP A 71 -0.66 -44.83 0.66
CA ASP A 71 0.72 -45.34 0.65
C ASP A 71 0.86 -46.85 0.31
N GLY A 72 -0.27 -47.52 0.03
CA GLY A 72 -0.31 -48.95 -0.31
C GLY A 72 -0.44 -49.90 0.89
N ARG A 73 -0.57 -49.41 2.13
CA ARG A 73 -0.90 -50.26 3.29
C ARG A 73 -2.35 -50.77 3.19
N SER A 74 -2.59 -52.02 3.59
CA SER A 74 -3.95 -52.56 3.64
C SER A 74 -4.64 -52.14 4.93
N VAL A 75 -5.78 -51.48 4.80
CA VAL A 75 -6.67 -51.11 5.91
C VAL A 75 -7.74 -52.18 6.02
N ILE A 76 -7.85 -52.80 7.20
CA ILE A 76 -8.81 -53.88 7.47
C ILE A 76 -9.54 -53.55 8.76
N MET A 77 -10.78 -53.09 8.64
CA MET A 77 -11.61 -52.66 9.76
C MET A 77 -12.62 -53.75 10.08
N GLN A 78 -12.64 -54.13 11.36
CA GLN A 78 -13.59 -55.12 11.85
C GLN A 78 -14.97 -54.48 11.95
N GLY A 79 -16.00 -55.18 11.45
CA GLY A 79 -17.40 -54.78 11.70
C GLY A 79 -17.89 -55.17 13.09
N MET A 80 -19.00 -54.57 13.52
CA MET A 80 -19.64 -54.84 14.81
C MET A 80 -20.14 -56.30 14.92
N ASP A 81 -20.20 -56.83 16.14
CA ASP A 81 -20.59 -58.21 16.44
C ASP A 81 -21.56 -58.30 17.62
N LYS A 82 -22.86 -58.41 17.29
CA LYS A 82 -24.00 -58.58 18.22
C LYS A 82 -23.94 -59.70 19.27
N ASP A 83 -22.96 -60.59 19.16
CA ASP A 83 -22.72 -61.66 20.13
C ASP A 83 -21.52 -61.33 21.07
N ASN A 84 -20.92 -60.14 20.95
CA ASN A 84 -19.69 -59.72 21.61
C ASN A 84 -19.74 -58.29 22.20
N ALA A 85 -20.42 -58.18 23.34
CA ALA A 85 -20.55 -56.97 24.18
C ALA A 85 -19.30 -56.14 24.54
N SER A 86 -18.09 -56.60 24.18
CA SER A 86 -16.87 -55.81 24.37
C SER A 86 -16.61 -54.81 23.25
N ASP A 87 -17.19 -55.03 22.06
CA ASP A 87 -17.01 -54.14 20.91
C ASP A 87 -17.68 -52.78 21.08
N ALA A 88 -18.79 -52.66 21.82
CA ALA A 88 -19.41 -51.38 22.16
C ALA A 88 -18.45 -50.36 22.79
N SER A 89 -17.41 -50.83 23.49
CA SER A 89 -16.38 -49.98 24.12
C SER A 89 -15.09 -49.85 23.31
N MET A 90 -15.03 -50.48 22.13
CA MET A 90 -13.91 -50.33 21.21
C MET A 90 -14.16 -49.14 20.30
N ASP A 91 -13.06 -48.56 19.87
CA ASP A 91 -12.94 -47.55 18.83
C ASP A 91 -12.19 -48.28 17.70
N PHE A 92 -12.91 -48.67 16.66
CA PHE A 92 -12.36 -49.54 15.62
C PHE A 92 -11.51 -48.75 14.62
N ASP A 93 -11.99 -47.60 14.18
CA ASP A 93 -11.42 -46.66 13.20
C ASP A 93 -10.53 -45.56 13.79
N ARG A 94 -10.39 -45.53 15.11
CA ARG A 94 -9.40 -44.72 15.84
C ARG A 94 -9.60 -43.23 15.63
N ASP A 95 -10.84 -42.81 15.49
CA ASP A 95 -11.26 -41.43 15.32
C ASP A 95 -11.51 -40.73 16.67
N GLY A 96 -11.43 -41.48 17.79
CA GLY A 96 -11.63 -40.93 19.14
C GLY A 96 -13.06 -41.03 19.68
N LEU A 97 -13.98 -41.63 18.92
CA LEU A 97 -15.29 -42.07 19.38
C LEU A 97 -15.30 -43.60 19.49
N ASN A 98 -15.95 -44.13 20.53
CA ASN A 98 -16.23 -45.57 20.56
C ASN A 98 -17.57 -45.89 19.89
N ASN A 99 -17.79 -47.15 19.56
CA ASN A 99 -19.00 -47.62 18.90
C ASN A 99 -20.31 -47.21 19.65
N THR A 100 -20.28 -47.04 20.98
CA THR A 100 -21.44 -46.55 21.75
C THR A 100 -21.67 -45.04 21.55
N GLU A 101 -20.61 -44.24 21.52
CA GLU A 101 -20.64 -42.80 21.27
C GLU A 101 -21.17 -42.51 19.87
N GLU A 102 -20.70 -43.26 18.88
CA GLU A 102 -21.15 -43.21 17.49
C GLU A 102 -22.63 -43.60 17.32
N PHE A 103 -23.04 -44.71 17.96
CA PHE A 103 -24.46 -45.09 18.00
C PHE A 103 -25.32 -44.02 18.68
N CYS A 104 -24.82 -43.39 19.74
CA CYS A 104 -25.55 -42.39 20.50
C CYS A 104 -25.65 -41.05 19.80
N TRP A 105 -24.77 -40.74 18.83
CA TRP A 105 -24.74 -39.45 18.14
C TRP A 105 -26.13 -39.05 17.61
N PRO A 106 -26.61 -37.81 17.81
CA PRO A 106 -25.93 -36.63 18.39
C PRO A 106 -26.16 -36.46 19.91
N TYR A 107 -26.37 -37.55 20.66
CA TYR A 107 -26.49 -37.54 22.11
C TYR A 107 -25.19 -38.03 22.77
N PRO A 108 -24.87 -37.62 24.00
CA PRO A 108 -23.73 -38.18 24.73
C PRO A 108 -23.89 -39.70 24.96
N ALA A 109 -22.79 -40.40 25.22
CA ALA A 109 -22.74 -41.85 25.44
C ALA A 109 -23.74 -42.39 26.49
N ASN A 110 -24.20 -41.54 27.42
CA ASN A 110 -25.22 -41.91 28.41
C ASN A 110 -26.64 -42.05 27.81
N CYS A 111 -26.81 -41.92 26.49
CA CYS A 111 -28.07 -42.15 25.80
C CYS A 111 -28.66 -43.56 26.04
N THR A 112 -27.78 -44.52 26.33
CA THR A 112 -28.11 -45.92 26.66
C THR A 112 -28.63 -46.08 28.10
N GLU A 113 -28.40 -45.11 29.00
CA GLU A 113 -28.78 -45.20 30.41
C GLU A 113 -30.30 -45.13 30.67
N SER A 114 -30.71 -45.72 31.80
CA SER A 114 -32.11 -45.69 32.23
C SER A 114 -32.50 -44.32 32.80
N GLY A 115 -33.24 -43.51 32.03
CA GLY A 115 -33.77 -42.21 32.47
C GLY A 115 -33.33 -41.00 31.64
N PHE A 116 -32.50 -41.20 30.62
CA PHE A 116 -32.14 -40.17 29.65
C PHE A 116 -33.39 -39.61 28.93
N PRO A 117 -33.55 -38.28 28.77
CA PRO A 117 -34.65 -37.69 28.01
C PRO A 117 -34.51 -38.06 26.51
N ARG A 118 -35.17 -39.14 26.09
CA ARG A 118 -34.91 -39.76 24.77
C ARG A 118 -35.56 -39.01 23.60
N GLY A 119 -34.75 -38.73 22.58
CA GLY A 119 -35.13 -38.84 21.16
C GLY A 119 -34.77 -40.23 20.60
N LEU A 120 -34.91 -40.43 19.29
CA LEU A 120 -34.30 -41.58 18.60
C LEU A 120 -32.86 -41.19 18.24
N THR A 121 -31.87 -42.07 18.49
CA THR A 121 -30.44 -41.86 18.14
C THR A 121 -30.21 -41.88 16.63
N GLY A 122 -29.20 -41.16 16.13
CA GLY A 122 -29.04 -40.89 14.70
C GLY A 122 -29.86 -39.68 14.24
N ILE A 123 -29.45 -39.08 13.13
CA ILE A 123 -30.12 -37.93 12.52
C ILE A 123 -31.03 -38.40 11.39
N LEU A 124 -32.08 -37.65 11.08
CA LEU A 124 -32.90 -37.94 9.90
C LEU A 124 -32.31 -37.20 8.71
N ASP A 125 -31.99 -37.93 7.65
CA ASP A 125 -31.60 -37.36 6.37
C ASP A 125 -32.79 -36.70 5.66
N GLU A 126 -32.54 -36.12 4.48
CA GLU A 126 -33.57 -35.50 3.63
C GLU A 126 -34.68 -36.46 3.19
N ASN A 127 -34.43 -37.77 3.23
CA ASN A 127 -35.36 -38.84 2.86
C ASN A 127 -36.14 -39.39 4.07
N ASN A 128 -35.99 -38.81 5.26
CA ASN A 128 -36.52 -39.31 6.52
C ASN A 128 -35.99 -40.72 6.89
N GLU A 129 -34.85 -41.12 6.34
CA GLU A 129 -34.06 -42.27 6.77
C GLU A 129 -33.10 -41.83 7.87
N ARG A 130 -32.68 -42.78 8.71
CA ARG A 130 -31.90 -42.48 9.91
C ARG A 130 -30.43 -42.79 9.62
N THR A 131 -29.59 -41.77 9.69
CA THR A 131 -28.14 -41.86 9.52
C THR A 131 -27.45 -41.91 10.88
N TYR A 132 -26.32 -42.60 10.92
CA TYR A 132 -25.47 -42.83 12.09
C TYR A 132 -24.02 -42.62 11.65
N LEU A 133 -23.15 -42.30 12.60
CA LEU A 133 -21.70 -42.41 12.40
C LEU A 133 -21.38 -43.89 12.11
N ASP A 134 -20.46 -44.15 11.18
CA ASP A 134 -20.06 -45.50 10.78
C ASP A 134 -18.84 -45.94 11.61
N PRO A 135 -18.99 -46.89 12.56
CA PRO A 135 -17.92 -47.35 13.47
C PRO A 135 -16.74 -48.07 12.84
N ARG A 136 -16.55 -47.93 11.54
CA ARG A 136 -15.52 -48.58 10.74
C ARG A 136 -14.78 -47.55 9.90
N MET A 137 -15.26 -46.31 9.82
CA MET A 137 -14.77 -45.24 8.96
C MET A 137 -14.61 -43.99 9.81
N SER A 138 -13.38 -43.48 9.91
CA SER A 138 -13.10 -42.39 10.83
C SER A 138 -13.71 -41.04 10.45
N ASP A 139 -14.13 -40.89 9.19
CA ASP A 139 -14.70 -39.68 8.59
C ASP A 139 -15.96 -40.13 7.83
N THR A 140 -17.11 -40.07 8.50
CA THR A 140 -18.37 -40.67 8.05
C THR A 140 -18.95 -39.93 6.83
N ASP A 141 -18.80 -38.61 6.77
CA ASP A 141 -19.38 -37.79 5.71
C ASP A 141 -18.39 -37.43 4.59
N GLY A 142 -17.11 -37.71 4.78
CA GLY A 142 -16.06 -37.69 3.77
C GLY A 142 -15.49 -36.30 3.50
N ASP A 143 -15.52 -35.42 4.50
CA ASP A 143 -15.03 -34.05 4.38
C ASP A 143 -13.55 -33.86 4.77
N GLY A 144 -12.88 -34.93 5.20
CA GLY A 144 -11.47 -34.94 5.57
C GLY A 144 -11.20 -34.71 7.06
N MET A 145 -12.22 -34.40 7.86
CA MET A 145 -12.12 -34.32 9.31
C MET A 145 -12.66 -35.60 9.96
N PRO A 146 -11.98 -36.17 10.97
CA PRO A 146 -12.52 -37.33 11.66
C PRO A 146 -13.69 -36.99 12.59
N ASP A 147 -14.66 -37.90 12.71
CA ASP A 147 -15.91 -37.65 13.45
C ASP A 147 -15.65 -37.24 14.91
N GLY A 148 -14.68 -37.88 15.58
CA GLY A 148 -14.29 -37.50 16.94
C GLY A 148 -13.59 -36.14 17.06
N PHE A 149 -12.90 -35.66 16.02
CA PHE A 149 -12.35 -34.29 15.98
C PHE A 149 -13.48 -33.27 15.84
N GLU A 150 -14.39 -33.48 14.90
CA GLU A 150 -15.55 -32.62 14.69
C GLU A 150 -16.48 -32.58 15.91
N ALA A 151 -16.74 -33.72 16.53
CA ALA A 151 -17.52 -33.80 17.77
C ALA A 151 -16.89 -32.96 18.90
N TYR A 152 -15.55 -32.97 18.98
CA TYR A 152 -14.80 -32.12 19.92
C TYR A 152 -14.92 -30.63 19.55
N MET A 153 -14.81 -30.27 18.27
CA MET A 153 -14.92 -28.89 17.79
C MET A 153 -16.33 -28.33 17.97
N CYS A 154 -17.37 -29.10 17.64
CA CYS A 154 -18.76 -28.75 17.91
C CYS A 154 -19.01 -28.48 19.40
N GLN A 155 -18.43 -29.28 20.29
CA GLN A 155 -18.49 -29.03 21.73
C GLN A 155 -17.78 -27.73 22.13
N ARG A 156 -16.65 -27.40 21.48
CA ARG A 156 -15.84 -26.22 21.74
C ARG A 156 -16.53 -24.93 21.33
N ILE A 157 -17.18 -24.89 20.16
CA ILE A 157 -17.97 -23.74 19.70
C ILE A 157 -19.31 -23.57 20.43
N GLY A 158 -19.60 -24.45 21.40
CA GLY A 158 -20.80 -24.38 22.24
C GLY A 158 -22.04 -25.05 21.63
N GLY A 159 -21.88 -25.97 20.68
CA GLY A 159 -22.96 -26.72 20.03
C GLY A 159 -23.70 -27.71 20.94
N PHE A 160 -23.32 -27.86 22.21
CA PHE A 160 -24.01 -28.74 23.16
C PHE A 160 -25.13 -28.03 23.93
N ASP A 161 -26.39 -28.43 23.71
CA ASP A 161 -27.53 -27.93 24.48
C ASP A 161 -27.73 -28.72 25.78
N GLU A 162 -27.39 -28.10 26.92
CA GLU A 162 -27.55 -28.69 28.26
C GLU A 162 -29.02 -29.04 28.62
N THR A 163 -30.01 -28.43 27.95
CA THR A 163 -31.44 -28.65 28.25
C THR A 163 -31.96 -29.91 27.55
N THR A 164 -31.63 -30.08 26.27
CA THR A 164 -32.05 -31.24 25.48
C THR A 164 -31.03 -32.38 25.52
N LEU A 165 -29.84 -32.13 26.08
CA LEU A 165 -28.69 -33.05 26.14
C LEU A 165 -28.29 -33.53 24.74
N ARG A 166 -28.29 -32.63 23.76
CA ARG A 166 -28.08 -32.94 22.34
C ARG A 166 -27.01 -32.00 21.76
N TYR A 167 -26.15 -32.54 20.91
CA TYR A 167 -25.27 -31.78 20.02
C TYR A 167 -26.08 -31.25 18.82
N ASP A 168 -26.02 -29.94 18.62
CA ASP A 168 -26.60 -29.21 17.50
C ASP A 168 -25.47 -28.43 16.82
N CYS A 169 -24.77 -29.12 15.93
CA CYS A 169 -23.58 -28.61 15.24
C CYS A 169 -24.01 -27.91 13.96
N GLY A 170 -23.86 -26.58 13.92
CA GLY A 170 -24.05 -25.79 12.68
C GLY A 170 -22.86 -25.88 11.73
N SER A 171 -21.67 -26.09 12.29
CA SER A 171 -20.37 -26.36 11.66
C SER A 171 -19.67 -27.44 12.49
N TYR A 172 -18.72 -28.16 11.90
CA TYR A 172 -18.07 -29.35 12.45
C TYR A 172 -19.10 -30.45 12.76
N ASN A 173 -19.83 -30.88 11.72
CA ASN A 173 -20.91 -31.84 11.86
C ASN A 173 -20.56 -33.19 11.19
N PRO A 174 -20.26 -34.25 11.96
CA PRO A 174 -19.78 -35.55 11.45
C PRO A 174 -20.73 -36.37 10.57
N LEU A 175 -21.91 -35.85 10.26
CA LEU A 175 -22.90 -36.49 9.38
C LEU A 175 -23.23 -35.65 8.16
N ASN A 176 -22.58 -34.51 7.99
CA ASN A 176 -22.88 -33.51 6.99
C ASN A 176 -21.64 -32.68 6.67
N GLY A 177 -20.84 -33.16 5.72
CA GLY A 177 -19.63 -32.52 5.19
C GLY A 177 -19.87 -31.25 4.36
N SER A 178 -20.85 -30.42 4.76
CA SER A 178 -21.08 -29.10 4.18
C SER A 178 -19.99 -28.09 4.53
N ASP A 179 -19.15 -28.45 5.49
CA ASP A 179 -18.04 -27.75 6.10
C ASP A 179 -16.67 -28.15 5.53
N LEU A 180 -16.62 -29.08 4.57
CA LEU A 180 -15.44 -29.38 3.74
C LEU A 180 -14.75 -28.10 3.22
N THR A 181 -15.54 -27.10 2.87
CA THR A 181 -15.07 -25.84 2.26
C THR A 181 -15.19 -24.65 3.22
N SER A 182 -15.44 -24.92 4.50
CA SER A 182 -15.59 -23.90 5.53
C SER A 182 -14.22 -23.45 5.99
N ASP A 183 -14.07 -22.14 6.07
CA ASP A 183 -12.92 -21.41 6.60
C ASP A 183 -13.51 -20.44 7.64
N GLY A 184 -13.33 -20.78 8.92
CA GLY A 184 -14.11 -20.20 10.02
C GLY A 184 -13.58 -18.85 10.48
N ASP A 185 -12.26 -18.77 10.56
CA ASP A 185 -11.40 -17.63 10.88
C ASP A 185 -11.16 -16.73 9.67
N ASN A 186 -11.19 -17.24 8.43
CA ASN A 186 -10.91 -16.51 7.18
C ASN A 186 -9.44 -16.08 7.12
N ASP A 187 -8.53 -17.01 7.39
CA ASP A 187 -7.08 -16.81 7.41
C ASP A 187 -6.39 -17.28 6.11
N GLY A 188 -7.17 -17.80 5.15
CA GLY A 188 -6.77 -17.85 3.75
C GLY A 188 -6.53 -16.45 3.17
N PHE A 189 -5.73 -16.37 2.12
CA PHE A 189 -5.37 -15.10 1.49
C PHE A 189 -5.52 -15.18 -0.03
N ASP A 190 -5.73 -14.00 -0.63
CA ASP A 190 -6.05 -13.83 -2.03
C ASP A 190 -4.76 -13.91 -2.87
N VAL A 191 -4.50 -15.09 -3.44
CA VAL A 191 -3.24 -15.39 -4.14
C VAL A 191 -3.23 -14.75 -5.52
N ASP A 192 -4.37 -14.77 -6.22
CA ASP A 192 -4.48 -14.14 -7.54
C ASP A 192 -4.87 -12.65 -7.48
N ARG A 193 -5.24 -12.16 -6.30
CA ARG A 193 -5.49 -10.76 -5.94
C ARG A 193 -6.69 -10.16 -6.68
N ASP A 194 -7.66 -11.00 -7.04
CA ASP A 194 -8.89 -10.57 -7.72
C ASP A 194 -9.91 -9.92 -6.75
N GLY A 195 -9.59 -9.88 -5.45
CA GLY A 195 -10.41 -9.38 -4.38
C GLY A 195 -11.49 -10.36 -3.92
N THR A 196 -11.39 -11.63 -4.28
CA THR A 196 -12.27 -12.71 -3.85
C THR A 196 -11.50 -13.98 -3.50
N LEU A 197 -11.73 -14.50 -2.29
CA LEU A 197 -11.17 -15.80 -1.91
C LEU A 197 -11.91 -16.94 -2.59
N SER A 198 -11.28 -17.51 -3.63
CA SER A 198 -11.73 -18.75 -4.23
C SER A 198 -11.58 -19.93 -3.26
N LEU A 199 -12.14 -21.09 -3.61
CA LEU A 199 -12.01 -22.27 -2.74
C LEU A 199 -10.56 -22.75 -2.60
N ALA A 200 -9.70 -22.50 -3.59
CA ALA A 200 -8.31 -22.93 -3.58
C ALA A 200 -7.40 -22.02 -2.75
N GLU A 201 -7.89 -20.84 -2.36
CA GLU A 201 -7.16 -19.80 -1.64
C GLU A 201 -7.53 -19.73 -0.15
N ARG A 202 -8.58 -20.46 0.23
CA ARG A 202 -8.96 -20.63 1.63
C ARG A 202 -8.01 -21.61 2.29
N PHE A 203 -7.75 -21.39 3.57
CA PHE A 203 -7.15 -22.41 4.42
C PHE A 203 -8.27 -23.09 5.19
N THR A 204 -8.78 -24.18 4.61
CA THR A 204 -10.02 -24.78 5.09
C THR A 204 -9.80 -25.60 6.37
N ALA A 205 -10.84 -25.73 7.19
CA ALA A 205 -10.76 -26.47 8.44
C ALA A 205 -10.19 -27.93 8.32
N PRO A 206 -10.50 -28.70 7.26
CA PRO A 206 -9.84 -29.99 7.03
C PRO A 206 -8.34 -29.88 6.74
N GLU A 207 -7.89 -28.84 6.01
CA GLU A 207 -6.48 -28.60 5.71
C GLU A 207 -5.70 -28.22 6.96
N GLU A 208 -6.29 -27.39 7.81
CA GLU A 208 -5.77 -27.01 9.11
C GLU A 208 -5.61 -28.19 10.08
N TYR A 209 -6.66 -29.03 10.19
CA TYR A 209 -6.59 -30.26 10.97
C TYR A 209 -5.46 -31.18 10.46
N ALA A 210 -5.34 -31.32 9.14
CA ALA A 210 -4.34 -32.16 8.50
C ALA A 210 -2.96 -31.51 8.40
N PHE A 211 -2.77 -30.26 8.87
CA PHE A 211 -1.51 -29.55 8.75
C PHE A 211 -0.36 -30.32 9.42
N GLY A 212 0.75 -30.46 8.69
CA GLY A 212 1.94 -31.20 9.12
C GLY A 212 1.80 -32.73 9.08
N THR A 213 0.68 -33.28 8.62
CA THR A 213 0.52 -34.73 8.45
C THR A 213 1.47 -35.27 7.35
N PRO A 214 2.15 -36.41 7.57
CA PRO A 214 2.89 -37.07 6.50
C PRO A 214 1.95 -37.56 5.41
N SER A 215 2.38 -37.53 4.14
CA SER A 215 1.62 -38.06 3.00
C SER A 215 1.20 -39.54 3.09
N SER A 216 1.77 -40.30 4.03
CA SER A 216 1.39 -41.69 4.31
C SER A 216 0.36 -41.85 5.43
N PHE A 217 -0.09 -40.75 6.06
CA PHE A 217 -0.98 -40.78 7.21
C PHE A 217 -2.37 -41.26 6.83
N THR A 218 -2.98 -42.08 7.67
CA THR A 218 -4.34 -42.58 7.51
C THR A 218 -4.92 -42.84 8.88
N THR A 219 -5.99 -42.14 9.24
CA THR A 219 -6.57 -42.15 10.61
C THR A 219 -6.88 -43.57 11.07
N GLU A 220 -7.46 -44.42 10.22
CA GLU A 220 -7.82 -45.80 10.56
C GLU A 220 -6.63 -46.72 10.86
N LEU A 221 -5.41 -46.33 10.46
CA LEU A 221 -4.18 -47.05 10.77
C LEU A 221 -3.35 -46.38 11.86
N ASP A 222 -3.24 -45.07 11.79
CA ASP A 222 -2.28 -44.27 12.54
C ASP A 222 -2.90 -43.51 13.72
N GLY A 223 -4.24 -43.46 13.80
CA GLY A 223 -5.02 -42.73 14.80
C GLY A 223 -5.31 -41.27 14.42
N LEU A 224 -5.91 -40.51 15.33
CA LEU A 224 -6.12 -39.07 15.22
C LEU A 224 -4.80 -38.29 15.15
N TRP A 225 -4.81 -37.12 14.49
CA TRP A 225 -3.68 -36.20 14.40
C TRP A 225 -3.48 -35.38 15.70
N CYS A 226 -3.19 -36.11 16.77
CA CYS A 226 -2.89 -35.58 18.07
C CYS A 226 -1.80 -36.42 18.76
N HIS A 227 -1.23 -35.89 19.84
CA HIS A 227 -0.25 -36.60 20.66
C HIS A 227 -0.73 -36.69 22.11
N ALA A 228 -0.73 -37.90 22.70
CA ALA A 228 -1.12 -38.10 24.09
C ALA A 228 -0.24 -39.14 24.86
N THR A 229 0.09 -38.81 26.11
CA THR A 229 0.81 -39.62 27.09
C THR A 229 -0.17 -40.39 27.98
N LEU A 230 -0.56 -41.59 27.55
CA LEU A 230 -1.45 -42.47 28.32
C LEU A 230 -0.83 -42.94 29.65
N PRO A 231 -1.61 -43.10 30.75
CA PRO A 231 -3.07 -42.98 30.87
C PRO A 231 -3.54 -41.56 31.29
N GLY A 232 -2.67 -40.56 31.22
CA GLY A 232 -2.99 -39.17 31.53
C GLY A 232 -3.40 -38.39 30.28
N GLY A 233 -3.91 -37.19 30.48
CA GLY A 233 -4.01 -36.16 29.45
C GLY A 233 -3.82 -34.78 30.11
N SER A 234 -4.04 -33.69 29.39
CA SER A 234 -3.76 -32.36 29.92
C SER A 234 -4.77 -31.91 31.00
N PRO A 235 -4.33 -31.23 32.08
CA PRO A 235 -5.23 -30.56 33.02
C PRO A 235 -5.83 -29.27 32.45
N LEU A 236 -5.31 -28.78 31.31
CA LEU A 236 -5.83 -27.63 30.60
C LEU A 236 -6.99 -28.06 29.69
N LYS A 237 -7.97 -27.18 29.52
CA LYS A 237 -9.19 -27.45 28.75
C LYS A 237 -9.30 -26.66 27.45
N ASN A 238 -8.36 -25.76 27.24
CA ASN A 238 -8.35 -24.90 26.08
C ASN A 238 -7.49 -25.55 25.02
N TRP A 239 -7.77 -25.22 23.77
CA TRP A 239 -6.90 -25.55 22.64
C TRP A 239 -5.45 -25.09 22.91
N PRO A 240 -4.42 -25.84 22.48
CA PRO A 240 -4.47 -27.12 21.75
C PRO A 240 -4.56 -28.36 22.65
N PHE A 241 -4.73 -28.18 23.96
CA PHE A 241 -4.60 -29.26 24.91
C PHE A 241 -5.82 -30.19 24.93
N LEU A 242 -5.54 -31.49 25.00
CA LEU A 242 -6.53 -32.53 25.16
C LEU A 242 -6.91 -32.69 26.64
N PRO A 243 -8.11 -32.29 27.07
CA PRO A 243 -8.49 -32.32 28.47
C PRO A 243 -8.60 -33.76 29.00
N SER A 244 -8.17 -33.98 30.24
CA SER A 244 -8.26 -35.29 30.91
C SER A 244 -9.02 -35.27 32.24
N GLY A 245 -9.32 -36.46 32.75
CA GLY A 245 -10.01 -36.69 34.03
C GLY A 245 -11.53 -36.82 33.89
N ALA A 246 -12.23 -37.05 35.00
CA ALA A 246 -13.66 -37.39 35.03
C ALA A 246 -14.63 -36.31 34.50
N ASN A 247 -14.12 -35.14 34.10
CA ASN A 247 -14.88 -34.02 33.55
C ASN A 247 -14.50 -33.72 32.09
N ALA A 248 -13.69 -34.56 31.43
CA ALA A 248 -13.49 -34.50 29.99
C ALA A 248 -14.72 -35.09 29.29
N THR A 249 -15.20 -34.45 28.24
CA THR A 249 -16.45 -34.84 27.56
C THR A 249 -16.26 -36.09 26.70
N PHE A 250 -15.13 -36.16 25.98
CA PHE A 250 -14.73 -37.29 25.15
C PHE A 250 -13.47 -37.92 25.72
N HIS A 251 -13.60 -39.10 26.32
CA HIS A 251 -12.48 -39.77 26.98
C HIS A 251 -11.62 -40.61 26.02
N ASN A 252 -12.16 -40.96 24.84
CA ASN A 252 -11.53 -41.88 23.89
C ASN A 252 -10.64 -41.19 22.86
N ILE A 253 -10.68 -39.85 22.77
CA ILE A 253 -9.75 -39.05 21.96
C ILE A 253 -8.28 -39.30 22.37
N LEU A 254 -7.98 -39.32 23.67
CA LEU A 254 -6.61 -39.53 24.16
C LEU A 254 -5.98 -40.85 23.67
N PRO A 255 -6.64 -42.03 23.80
CA PRO A 255 -6.09 -43.27 23.27
C PRO A 255 -6.12 -43.40 21.74
N ALA A 256 -6.92 -42.60 21.05
CA ALA A 256 -6.99 -42.57 19.58
C ALA A 256 -5.84 -41.76 18.93
N CYS A 257 -5.17 -40.87 19.68
CA CYS A 257 -4.05 -40.09 19.18
C CYS A 257 -2.90 -40.93 18.60
N THR A 258 -2.29 -40.42 17.53
CA THR A 258 -1.16 -41.08 16.89
C THR A 258 0.05 -41.21 17.81
N THR A 259 0.76 -42.34 17.69
CA THR A 259 2.02 -42.58 18.41
C THR A 259 3.26 -42.27 17.57
N ASN A 260 3.07 -41.96 16.29
CA ASN A 260 4.17 -41.79 15.33
C ASN A 260 4.71 -40.36 15.28
N SER A 261 3.94 -39.39 15.79
CA SER A 261 4.26 -37.97 15.79
C SER A 261 4.19 -37.38 17.21
N THR A 262 5.02 -36.38 17.47
CA THR A 262 5.07 -35.66 18.75
C THR A 262 5.28 -34.18 18.48
N SER A 263 4.67 -33.32 19.28
CA SER A 263 4.95 -31.88 19.22
C SER A 263 6.34 -31.54 19.79
N PRO A 264 7.02 -30.49 19.28
CA PRO A 264 8.23 -29.93 19.90
C PRO A 264 8.01 -29.45 21.33
N ILE A 265 6.77 -29.09 21.70
CA ILE A 265 6.38 -28.60 23.01
C ILE A 265 5.12 -29.26 23.54
N GLY A 266 5.07 -29.46 24.86
CA GLY A 266 3.89 -30.01 25.53
C GLY A 266 3.70 -31.51 25.31
N GLU A 267 2.78 -32.07 26.09
CA GLU A 267 2.25 -33.42 25.96
C GLU A 267 0.72 -33.29 25.93
N ASP A 268 0.00 -34.24 25.33
CA ASP A 268 -1.48 -34.28 25.33
C ASP A 268 -2.16 -33.12 24.57
N LEU A 269 -1.97 -33.02 23.25
CA LEU A 269 -2.47 -31.92 22.42
C LEU A 269 -2.75 -32.31 20.95
N TRP A 270 -3.53 -31.48 20.24
CA TRP A 270 -3.74 -31.53 18.78
C TRP A 270 -2.51 -31.03 18.01
N LEU A 271 -2.16 -31.70 16.91
CA LEU A 271 -0.91 -31.42 16.18
C LEU A 271 -1.07 -30.44 14.99
N GLY A 272 -2.25 -30.31 14.39
CA GLY A 272 -2.56 -29.33 13.34
C GLY A 272 -2.77 -27.91 13.89
N THR A 273 -3.09 -26.95 13.01
CA THR A 273 -3.49 -25.57 13.35
C THR A 273 -4.90 -25.54 13.97
N ASP A 274 -5.35 -24.38 14.42
CA ASP A 274 -6.62 -24.18 15.11
C ASP A 274 -7.68 -23.56 14.19
N PRO A 275 -8.70 -24.32 13.72
CA PRO A 275 -9.70 -23.83 12.75
C PRO A 275 -10.70 -22.75 13.19
N LEU A 276 -10.35 -22.05 14.26
CA LEU A 276 -11.10 -20.97 14.87
C LEU A 276 -10.20 -19.77 15.20
N LEU A 277 -8.91 -19.83 14.91
CA LEU A 277 -7.90 -18.80 15.14
C LEU A 277 -7.02 -18.70 13.91
N ASP A 278 -6.96 -17.49 13.36
CA ASP A 278 -6.17 -17.09 12.20
C ASP A 278 -4.65 -17.24 12.36
N ASP A 279 -4.16 -17.27 13.59
CA ASP A 279 -2.73 -17.29 13.93
C ASP A 279 -2.51 -18.27 15.10
N SER A 280 -2.21 -19.53 14.74
CA SER A 280 -2.23 -20.73 15.60
C SER A 280 -0.95 -21.02 16.36
N ASP A 281 -0.03 -20.09 16.30
CA ASP A 281 1.32 -20.11 16.79
C ASP A 281 1.49 -20.65 18.22
N ARG A 282 2.41 -21.60 18.42
CA ARG A 282 2.47 -22.40 19.67
C ARG A 282 3.77 -22.30 20.42
N TYR A 283 4.87 -22.19 19.70
CA TYR A 283 6.18 -22.13 20.30
C TYR A 283 7.08 -21.12 19.62
N HIS A 284 8.12 -20.70 20.34
CA HIS A 284 9.24 -19.97 19.75
C HIS A 284 10.55 -20.67 20.12
N TRP A 285 11.56 -20.45 19.30
CA TRP A 285 12.93 -20.88 19.55
C TRP A 285 13.77 -19.69 20.06
N ASP A 286 14.34 -19.81 21.26
CA ASP A 286 15.12 -18.74 21.89
C ASP A 286 16.63 -18.76 21.56
N GLY A 287 17.03 -19.47 20.50
CA GLY A 287 18.44 -19.74 20.18
C GLY A 287 19.05 -20.95 20.89
N PHE A 288 18.41 -21.44 21.96
CA PHE A 288 18.93 -22.53 22.79
C PHE A 288 17.92 -23.66 23.01
N SER A 289 16.64 -23.33 23.10
CA SER A 289 15.55 -24.24 23.43
C SER A 289 14.22 -23.74 22.88
N VAL A 290 13.36 -24.69 22.54
CA VAL A 290 11.97 -24.38 22.19
C VAL A 290 11.19 -24.05 23.47
N ARG A 291 10.43 -22.96 23.43
CA ARG A 291 9.64 -22.42 24.53
C ARG A 291 8.17 -22.40 24.16
N ASN A 292 7.33 -22.82 25.09
CA ASN A 292 5.88 -22.75 24.92
C ASN A 292 5.39 -21.31 25.11
N LEU A 293 4.51 -20.86 24.21
CA LEU A 293 3.92 -19.53 24.21
C LEU A 293 2.52 -19.47 24.85
N TYR A 294 1.85 -20.61 25.02
CA TYR A 294 0.44 -20.61 25.41
C TYR A 294 0.13 -20.03 26.81
N PRO A 295 -0.96 -19.24 26.98
CA PRO A 295 -1.82 -18.66 25.94
C PRO A 295 -1.19 -17.36 25.41
N SER A 296 -0.65 -17.37 24.20
CA SER A 296 -0.19 -16.18 23.50
C SER A 296 -0.91 -16.15 22.17
N PHE A 297 -1.23 -14.93 21.73
CA PHE A 297 -1.59 -14.61 20.35
C PHE A 297 -0.28 -14.63 19.56
N GLY A 298 -0.35 -15.09 18.33
CA GLY A 298 0.80 -15.62 17.64
C GLY A 298 1.72 -14.59 16.99
N ASP A 299 2.08 -14.89 15.77
CA ASP A 299 2.85 -14.21 14.76
C ASP A 299 2.57 -12.73 14.53
N GLY A 300 1.31 -12.48 14.20
CA GLY A 300 0.92 -11.43 13.27
C GLY A 300 0.86 -11.87 11.81
N ILE A 301 1.25 -13.10 11.48
CA ILE A 301 1.13 -13.70 10.14
C ILE A 301 0.00 -14.76 10.19
N PRO A 302 -0.93 -14.79 9.22
CA PRO A 302 -1.98 -15.81 9.14
C PRO A 302 -1.43 -17.21 8.80
N ASP A 303 -2.03 -18.26 9.38
CA ASP A 303 -1.59 -19.63 9.15
C ASP A 303 -1.66 -20.02 7.66
N GLY A 304 -2.68 -19.56 6.94
CA GLY A 304 -2.85 -19.80 5.52
C GLY A 304 -1.71 -19.24 4.65
N TRP A 305 -1.20 -18.05 5.00
CA TRP A 305 -0.05 -17.44 4.32
C TRP A 305 1.24 -18.21 4.62
N GLU A 306 1.49 -18.53 5.90
CA GLU A 306 2.65 -19.32 6.29
C GLU A 306 2.67 -20.70 5.62
N ALA A 307 1.51 -21.37 5.56
CA ALA A 307 1.38 -22.67 4.94
C ALA A 307 1.67 -22.65 3.43
N HIS A 308 1.27 -21.57 2.73
CA HIS A 308 1.51 -21.41 1.29
C HIS A 308 3.00 -21.33 0.96
N PHE A 309 3.77 -20.53 1.71
CA PHE A 309 5.22 -20.37 1.52
C PHE A 309 6.05 -21.48 2.20
N GLY A 310 5.40 -22.44 2.86
CA GLY A 310 6.07 -23.55 3.53
C GLY A 310 6.78 -23.16 4.82
N LEU A 311 6.39 -22.03 5.41
CA LEU A 311 6.70 -21.64 6.78
C LEU A 311 5.89 -22.51 7.76
N SER A 312 6.11 -22.33 9.06
CA SER A 312 5.49 -23.16 10.08
C SER A 312 4.50 -22.34 10.92
N PRO A 313 3.18 -22.44 10.66
CA PRO A 313 2.10 -21.77 11.41
C PRO A 313 2.06 -21.99 12.93
N LEU A 314 2.91 -22.90 13.43
CA LEU A 314 3.01 -23.21 14.84
C LEU A 314 4.26 -22.60 15.50
N ASN A 315 5.12 -21.93 14.72
CA ASN A 315 6.47 -21.49 15.10
C ASN A 315 6.72 -19.98 14.91
N ARG A 316 6.39 -19.22 15.94
CA ARG A 316 6.59 -17.79 16.12
C ARG A 316 7.92 -17.18 15.71
N THR A 317 8.97 -18.00 15.70
CA THR A 317 10.30 -17.52 15.37
C THR A 317 10.47 -17.26 13.88
N ASN A 318 9.71 -17.93 13.01
CA ASN A 318 9.85 -17.68 11.57
C ASN A 318 9.50 -16.25 11.18
N ALA A 319 8.57 -15.57 11.88
CA ALA A 319 8.26 -14.16 11.63
C ALA A 319 9.46 -13.21 11.61
N LEU A 320 10.55 -13.53 12.33
CA LEU A 320 11.76 -12.69 12.39
C LEU A 320 12.96 -13.33 11.69
N ASP A 321 12.77 -14.49 11.09
CA ASP A 321 13.80 -15.11 10.26
C ASP A 321 13.73 -14.48 8.86
N ASP A 322 14.89 -14.38 8.22
CA ASP A 322 15.11 -13.96 6.84
C ASP A 322 15.70 -15.19 6.12
N PRO A 323 14.86 -16.03 5.46
CA PRO A 323 15.28 -17.33 4.93
C PRO A 323 16.19 -17.25 3.70
N ASP A 324 16.07 -16.20 2.91
CA ASP A 324 16.69 -16.01 1.59
C ASP A 324 17.83 -14.96 1.58
N LEU A 325 17.99 -14.21 2.67
CA LEU A 325 19.12 -13.34 3.00
C LEU A 325 19.25 -12.16 2.05
N ASP A 326 18.12 -11.52 1.77
CA ASP A 326 17.97 -10.43 0.81
C ASP A 326 18.03 -9.03 1.47
N GLY A 327 18.04 -8.96 2.81
CA GLY A 327 18.18 -7.72 3.57
C GLY A 327 19.40 -6.87 3.18
N TRP A 328 19.28 -5.56 3.41
CA TRP A 328 20.24 -4.56 2.93
C TRP A 328 21.00 -3.83 4.04
N ASP A 329 22.34 -3.77 3.91
CA ASP A 329 23.25 -3.07 4.81
C ASP A 329 23.15 -1.54 4.63
N SER A 330 22.05 -0.99 5.14
CA SER A 330 21.67 0.43 5.04
C SER A 330 22.69 1.35 5.72
N ASN A 331 23.28 0.90 6.83
CA ASN A 331 24.25 1.70 7.58
C ASN A 331 25.71 1.54 7.07
N ARG A 332 25.94 0.58 6.18
CA ARG A 332 27.20 0.28 5.49
C ARG A 332 28.35 -0.10 6.43
N ASP A 333 28.05 -0.75 7.55
CA ASP A 333 29.07 -1.26 8.49
C ASP A 333 29.68 -2.61 8.08
N GLY A 334 29.14 -3.21 7.01
CA GLY A 334 29.58 -4.46 6.40
C GLY A 334 28.83 -5.69 6.91
N ALA A 335 27.72 -5.53 7.63
CA ALA A 335 26.87 -6.63 8.09
C ALA A 335 25.39 -6.23 8.14
N VAL A 336 24.53 -7.09 7.58
CA VAL A 336 23.08 -6.99 7.74
C VAL A 336 22.70 -7.48 9.15
N THR A 337 22.10 -6.60 9.94
CA THR A 337 21.64 -6.91 11.29
C THR A 337 20.22 -7.53 11.29
N PRO A 338 19.99 -8.63 12.03
CA PRO A 338 18.67 -9.27 12.08
C PRO A 338 17.70 -8.51 12.98
N ASP A 339 16.41 -8.70 12.74
CA ASP A 339 15.36 -8.11 13.56
C ASP A 339 15.35 -8.61 15.00
N LEU A 340 15.26 -7.65 15.93
CA LEU A 340 15.27 -7.95 17.36
C LEU A 340 13.88 -8.29 17.91
N ALA A 341 12.83 -7.75 17.30
CA ALA A 341 11.45 -7.93 17.72
C ALA A 341 10.47 -7.49 16.63
N ARG A 342 9.25 -8.03 16.68
CA ARG A 342 8.14 -7.73 15.76
C ARG A 342 7.44 -6.38 15.97
N THR A 343 8.04 -5.49 16.75
CA THR A 343 7.46 -4.14 16.91
C THR A 343 7.98 -3.30 15.76
N PHE A 344 7.15 -2.46 15.15
CA PHE A 344 7.57 -1.59 14.04
C PHE A 344 8.90 -0.86 14.30
N THR A 345 9.12 -0.30 15.49
CA THR A 345 10.38 0.36 15.86
C THR A 345 11.60 -0.56 15.89
N ALA A 346 11.41 -1.86 16.07
CA ALA A 346 12.51 -2.83 16.10
C ALA A 346 12.78 -3.43 14.72
N LEU A 347 11.75 -3.55 13.87
CA LEU A 347 11.87 -3.88 12.45
C LEU A 347 12.62 -2.76 11.72
N GLU A 348 12.20 -1.50 11.90
CA GLU A 348 12.87 -0.31 11.34
C GLU A 348 14.35 -0.14 11.80
N LEU A 349 14.75 -0.80 12.89
CA LEU A 349 16.14 -0.80 13.36
C LEU A 349 16.95 -1.99 12.85
N GLY A 350 16.30 -3.05 12.39
CA GLY A 350 16.93 -4.16 11.69
C GLY A 350 17.22 -3.80 10.25
N GLU A 351 18.04 -4.63 9.61
CA GLU A 351 18.42 -4.51 8.20
C GLU A 351 18.07 -5.77 7.40
N ALA A 352 17.76 -6.87 8.08
CA ALA A 352 17.17 -8.05 7.46
C ALA A 352 15.74 -7.70 7.04
N LEU A 353 15.29 -8.21 5.89
CA LEU A 353 13.89 -8.19 5.54
C LEU A 353 13.29 -9.50 6.06
N SER A 354 12.58 -9.44 7.18
CA SER A 354 12.02 -10.66 7.79
C SER A 354 10.71 -11.10 7.12
N THR A 355 10.34 -12.38 7.27
CA THR A 355 9.06 -12.90 6.73
C THR A 355 7.84 -12.09 7.19
N LEU A 356 7.89 -11.47 8.38
CA LEU A 356 6.84 -10.56 8.84
C LEU A 356 6.80 -9.27 8.04
N GLU A 357 7.95 -8.68 7.71
CA GLU A 357 8.00 -7.47 6.89
C GLU A 357 7.50 -7.74 5.48
N GLU A 358 7.85 -8.88 4.89
CA GLU A 358 7.31 -9.31 3.59
C GLU A 358 5.81 -9.55 3.66
N TYR A 359 5.30 -10.18 4.72
CA TYR A 359 3.85 -10.26 4.92
C TYR A 359 3.21 -8.87 5.05
N LEU A 360 3.88 -7.90 5.69
CA LEU A 360 3.39 -6.53 5.77
C LEU A 360 3.42 -5.80 4.42
N VAL A 361 4.38 -6.12 3.53
CA VAL A 361 4.39 -5.68 2.13
C VAL A 361 3.16 -6.23 1.41
N HIS A 362 2.87 -7.53 1.54
CA HIS A 362 1.68 -8.14 0.95
C HIS A 362 0.38 -7.54 1.50
N TYR A 363 0.28 -7.44 2.83
CA TYR A 363 -0.94 -7.00 3.51
C TYR A 363 -1.27 -5.53 3.21
N ASP A 364 -0.26 -4.67 3.09
CA ASP A 364 -0.35 -3.25 2.74
C ASP A 364 -1.56 -2.52 3.37
N ASP A 365 -1.68 -2.60 4.70
CA ASP A 365 -2.79 -2.03 5.47
C ASP A 365 -4.21 -2.45 4.98
N GLY A 366 -4.30 -3.64 4.38
CA GLY A 366 -5.51 -4.24 3.81
C GLY A 366 -5.67 -4.03 2.30
N ASN A 367 -4.72 -3.38 1.61
CA ASN A 367 -4.74 -3.18 0.17
C ASN A 367 -4.05 -4.31 -0.60
N THR A 368 -4.65 -5.49 -0.59
CA THR A 368 -4.07 -6.70 -1.20
C THR A 368 -4.56 -6.99 -2.62
N VAL A 369 -5.49 -6.17 -3.14
CA VAL A 369 -6.15 -6.41 -4.43
C VAL A 369 -5.34 -5.78 -5.56
N TYR A 370 -5.23 -6.49 -6.68
CA TYR A 370 -4.52 -6.03 -7.86
C TYR A 370 -4.97 -4.61 -8.29
N PRO A 371 -4.04 -3.63 -8.43
CA PRO A 371 -4.37 -2.24 -8.71
C PRO A 371 -4.62 -2.00 -10.20
N GLY A 372 -4.89 -0.75 -10.57
CA GLY A 372 -5.10 -0.38 -11.97
C GLY A 372 -6.54 -0.11 -12.36
N LEU A 373 -6.75 0.10 -13.65
CA LEU A 373 -8.06 0.39 -14.21
C LEU A 373 -8.91 -0.87 -14.27
N LYS A 374 -10.08 -0.82 -13.64
CA LYS A 374 -11.09 -1.88 -13.68
C LYS A 374 -12.37 -1.35 -14.31
N SER A 375 -13.13 -2.22 -14.95
CA SER A 375 -14.42 -1.86 -15.53
C SER A 375 -15.48 -2.93 -15.34
N THR A 376 -16.73 -2.51 -15.13
CA THR A 376 -17.88 -3.39 -14.99
C THR A 376 -19.14 -2.74 -15.58
N GLY A 377 -20.09 -3.56 -16.02
CA GLY A 377 -21.37 -3.07 -16.54
C GLY A 377 -22.30 -2.62 -15.40
N VAL A 378 -22.78 -1.39 -15.46
CA VAL A 378 -23.75 -0.86 -14.50
C VAL A 378 -25.09 -1.55 -14.73
N MET A 379 -25.68 -2.16 -13.69
CA MET A 379 -26.92 -2.97 -13.71
C MET A 379 -26.82 -4.40 -14.28
N ASN A 380 -25.63 -4.95 -14.51
CA ASN A 380 -25.48 -6.38 -14.82
C ASN A 380 -25.03 -7.16 -13.57
N SER A 381 -25.82 -8.17 -13.19
CA SER A 381 -25.66 -8.93 -11.93
C SER A 381 -24.70 -10.10 -12.00
N ASP A 382 -24.00 -10.27 -13.13
CA ASP A 382 -23.00 -11.32 -13.26
C ASP A 382 -21.70 -10.63 -12.82
N ASP A 383 -21.12 -11.05 -11.69
CA ASP A 383 -19.98 -10.41 -10.97
C ASP A 383 -18.65 -10.32 -11.77
N GLU A 384 -18.71 -10.31 -13.10
CA GLU A 384 -17.57 -10.26 -14.00
C GLU A 384 -17.14 -8.80 -14.20
N PHE A 385 -15.96 -8.46 -13.68
CA PHE A 385 -15.25 -7.22 -13.98
C PHE A 385 -14.04 -7.52 -14.87
N ILE A 386 -13.57 -6.49 -15.57
CA ILE A 386 -12.39 -6.56 -16.43
C ILE A 386 -11.29 -5.71 -15.81
N VAL A 387 -10.14 -6.30 -15.56
CA VAL A 387 -8.89 -5.59 -15.26
C VAL A 387 -8.21 -5.25 -16.58
N HIS A 388 -7.90 -3.98 -16.81
CA HIS A 388 -7.16 -3.56 -18.00
C HIS A 388 -5.66 -3.75 -17.75
N PRO A 389 -4.94 -4.50 -18.60
CA PRO A 389 -3.52 -4.79 -18.40
C PRO A 389 -2.65 -3.52 -18.56
N LEU A 390 -1.42 -3.60 -18.04
CA LEU A 390 -0.40 -2.61 -18.31
C LEU A 390 0.15 -2.76 -19.73
N VAL A 391 0.65 -1.66 -20.31
CA VAL A 391 1.24 -1.66 -21.67
C VAL A 391 2.31 -2.73 -21.85
N TYR A 392 3.05 -3.04 -20.79
CA TYR A 392 4.14 -4.02 -20.82
C TYR A 392 3.65 -5.47 -20.82
N ASP A 393 2.46 -5.74 -20.24
CA ASP A 393 1.86 -7.07 -20.11
C ASP A 393 0.77 -7.35 -21.16
N ALA A 394 0.33 -6.31 -21.88
CA ALA A 394 -0.78 -6.40 -22.81
C ALA A 394 -0.46 -7.24 -24.06
N GLU A 395 -1.43 -8.05 -24.49
CA GLU A 395 -1.41 -8.66 -25.82
C GLU A 395 -1.56 -7.59 -26.92
N GLU A 396 -1.06 -7.88 -28.14
CA GLU A 396 -0.95 -6.91 -29.26
C GLU A 396 -2.27 -6.19 -29.65
N ASP A 397 -3.43 -6.75 -29.30
CA ASP A 397 -4.77 -6.21 -29.62
C ASP A 397 -5.60 -5.85 -28.35
N ALA A 398 -5.03 -5.91 -27.15
CA ALA A 398 -5.73 -5.57 -25.91
C ALA A 398 -5.64 -4.06 -25.60
N MET A 399 -6.73 -3.48 -25.07
CA MET A 399 -6.65 -2.16 -24.47
C MET A 399 -5.82 -2.25 -23.19
N ALA A 400 -4.86 -1.35 -23.05
CA ALA A 400 -3.94 -1.32 -21.91
C ALA A 400 -3.89 0.07 -21.30
N ILE A 401 -3.27 0.21 -20.13
CA ILE A 401 -2.93 1.50 -19.52
C ILE A 401 -1.42 1.59 -19.29
N ASN A 402 -0.88 2.80 -19.31
CA ASN A 402 0.57 3.01 -19.18
C ASN A 402 1.10 2.67 -17.78
N HIS A 403 0.32 2.92 -16.73
CA HIS A 403 0.72 2.67 -15.33
C HIS A 403 -0.48 2.26 -14.48
N TYR A 404 -0.29 1.46 -13.44
CA TYR A 404 -1.38 0.94 -12.58
C TYR A 404 -1.93 2.01 -11.62
N ASP A 405 -1.11 2.95 -11.17
CA ASP A 405 -1.57 4.03 -10.29
C ASP A 405 -2.41 5.05 -11.07
N VAL A 406 -3.73 4.85 -11.08
CA VAL A 406 -4.72 5.73 -11.73
C VAL A 406 -5.11 6.85 -10.78
N ARG A 407 -4.81 8.08 -11.18
CA ARG A 407 -5.01 9.30 -10.39
C ARG A 407 -6.32 10.00 -10.68
N SER A 408 -6.70 10.09 -11.95
CA SER A 408 -7.96 10.69 -12.38
C SER A 408 -8.49 10.04 -13.65
N LEU A 409 -9.82 10.08 -13.79
CA LEU A 409 -10.54 9.61 -14.96
C LEU A 409 -11.45 10.71 -15.46
N ASP A 410 -11.44 10.95 -16.77
CA ASP A 410 -12.37 11.86 -17.43
C ASP A 410 -12.84 11.27 -18.76
N GLU A 411 -13.99 11.70 -19.27
CA GLU A 411 -14.59 11.12 -20.47
C GLU A 411 -15.09 12.15 -21.47
N ASP A 412 -15.02 11.80 -22.76
CA ASP A 412 -15.69 12.53 -23.82
C ASP A 412 -16.20 11.55 -24.89
N GLY A 413 -17.49 11.23 -24.80
CA GLY A 413 -18.24 10.52 -25.84
C GLY A 413 -17.87 9.04 -25.95
N GLU A 414 -16.84 8.71 -26.75
CA GLU A 414 -16.34 7.33 -26.92
C GLU A 414 -14.97 7.12 -26.26
N ASN A 415 -14.32 8.21 -25.84
CA ASN A 415 -12.97 8.23 -25.31
C ASN A 415 -13.00 8.34 -23.78
N LEU A 416 -12.20 7.49 -23.12
CA LEU A 416 -11.87 7.58 -21.71
C LEU A 416 -10.42 8.04 -21.56
N TYR A 417 -10.20 9.11 -20.81
CA TYR A 417 -8.89 9.65 -20.48
C TYR A 417 -8.48 9.12 -19.11
N VAL A 418 -7.49 8.24 -19.10
CA VAL A 418 -6.95 7.59 -17.92
C VAL A 418 -5.66 8.29 -17.55
N MET A 419 -5.70 9.11 -16.50
CA MET A 419 -4.56 9.87 -16.02
C MET A 419 -3.92 9.06 -14.89
N THR A 420 -2.68 8.68 -15.09
CA THR A 420 -1.90 7.82 -14.19
C THR A 420 -0.68 8.57 -13.69
N LYS A 421 -0.02 8.05 -12.64
CA LYS A 421 1.16 8.67 -12.02
C LYS A 421 2.21 9.16 -13.02
N TYR A 422 2.58 8.37 -14.02
CA TYR A 422 3.65 8.70 -14.98
C TYR A 422 3.17 9.01 -16.41
N GLY A 423 1.87 9.22 -16.63
CA GLY A 423 1.37 9.47 -17.98
C GLY A 423 -0.13 9.43 -18.15
N VAL A 424 -0.57 9.66 -19.39
CA VAL A 424 -1.98 9.64 -19.76
C VAL A 424 -2.21 8.63 -20.85
N THR A 425 -3.22 7.79 -20.65
CA THR A 425 -3.73 6.84 -21.65
C THR A 425 -5.11 7.27 -22.12
N VAL A 426 -5.30 7.35 -23.45
CA VAL A 426 -6.61 7.59 -24.06
C VAL A 426 -7.13 6.27 -24.61
N LEU A 427 -8.24 5.78 -24.05
CA LEU A 427 -8.92 4.56 -24.48
C LEU A 427 -10.12 4.91 -25.34
N ASN A 428 -10.17 4.40 -26.56
CA ASN A 428 -11.38 4.47 -27.38
C ASN A 428 -12.18 3.17 -27.23
N THR A 429 -13.32 3.26 -26.56
CA THR A 429 -14.13 2.08 -26.17
C THR A 429 -14.86 1.42 -27.34
N ILE A 430 -15.11 2.15 -28.44
CA ILE A 430 -15.78 1.59 -29.62
C ILE A 430 -14.78 0.92 -30.57
N GLN A 431 -13.62 1.54 -30.77
CA GLN A 431 -12.56 1.03 -31.63
C GLN A 431 -11.67 -0.01 -30.94
N GLN A 432 -11.74 -0.08 -29.61
CA GLN A 432 -10.91 -0.95 -28.76
C GLN A 432 -9.42 -0.69 -28.97
N THR A 433 -9.04 0.59 -28.88
CA THR A 433 -7.65 1.05 -29.07
C THR A 433 -7.21 1.91 -27.90
N SER A 434 -5.94 1.80 -27.52
CA SER A 434 -5.29 2.67 -26.53
C SER A 434 -4.18 3.52 -27.17
N LEU A 435 -4.05 4.77 -26.72
CA LEU A 435 -2.95 5.67 -27.06
C LEU A 435 -2.30 6.15 -25.76
N HIS A 436 -0.97 6.04 -25.65
CA HIS A 436 -0.23 6.31 -24.43
C HIS A 436 0.70 7.50 -24.62
N GLN A 437 0.68 8.42 -23.67
CA GLN A 437 1.61 9.54 -23.57
C GLN A 437 2.26 9.53 -22.19
N TRP A 438 3.55 9.21 -22.14
CA TRP A 438 4.36 9.27 -20.93
C TRP A 438 4.74 10.71 -20.60
N LEU A 439 4.81 11.02 -19.31
CA LEU A 439 5.39 12.26 -18.80
C LEU A 439 6.94 12.16 -18.81
N PRO A 440 7.65 13.30 -18.76
CA PRO A 440 9.08 13.30 -18.44
C PRO A 440 9.37 12.52 -17.16
N GLN A 441 10.53 11.86 -17.09
CA GLN A 441 10.96 11.18 -15.86
C GLN A 441 11.16 12.20 -14.73
N GLY A 442 11.00 11.77 -13.47
CA GLY A 442 10.93 12.68 -12.31
C GLY A 442 9.66 13.54 -12.19
N VAL A 443 8.73 13.47 -13.15
CA VAL A 443 7.45 14.20 -13.08
C VAL A 443 6.29 13.24 -12.78
N GLU A 444 5.62 13.46 -11.66
CA GLU A 444 4.44 12.70 -11.26
C GLU A 444 3.17 13.53 -11.47
N ALA A 445 2.12 12.92 -12.02
CA ALA A 445 0.78 13.50 -12.03
C ALA A 445 0.03 13.17 -10.75
N HIS A 446 -0.69 14.15 -10.21
CA HIS A 446 -1.52 13.99 -9.02
C HIS A 446 -3.02 14.02 -9.32
N ASP A 447 -3.43 14.82 -10.28
CA ASP A 447 -4.83 14.99 -10.70
C ASP A 447 -4.89 15.57 -12.13
N GLY A 448 -6.04 15.54 -12.78
CA GLY A 448 -6.24 16.14 -14.07
C GLY A 448 -7.70 16.22 -14.50
N THR A 449 -7.97 17.10 -15.47
CA THR A 449 -9.32 17.37 -15.97
C THR A 449 -9.30 17.87 -17.41
N LEU A 450 -10.32 17.51 -18.19
CA LEU A 450 -10.57 18.06 -19.52
C LEU A 450 -11.06 19.51 -19.40
N ILE A 451 -10.55 20.36 -20.30
CA ILE A 451 -10.98 21.75 -20.41
C ILE A 451 -11.97 21.89 -21.56
N PHE A 452 -13.16 22.36 -21.22
CA PHE A 452 -14.27 22.53 -22.15
C PHE A 452 -14.43 23.98 -22.60
N SER A 453 -14.76 24.16 -23.87
CA SER A 453 -15.22 25.44 -24.42
C SER A 453 -16.45 25.20 -25.29
N ASP A 454 -17.57 25.85 -24.96
CA ASP A 454 -18.87 25.64 -25.63
C ASP A 454 -19.30 24.16 -25.68
N ASP A 455 -19.11 23.43 -24.57
CA ASP A 455 -19.42 21.99 -24.38
C ASP A 455 -18.55 21.01 -25.19
N GLU A 456 -17.47 21.47 -25.82
CA GLU A 456 -16.49 20.61 -26.51
C GLU A 456 -15.13 20.69 -25.81
N PRO A 457 -14.48 19.55 -25.50
CA PRO A 457 -13.15 19.56 -24.91
C PRO A 457 -12.11 19.92 -25.97
N PHE A 458 -11.16 20.78 -25.62
CA PHE A 458 -10.07 21.18 -26.52
C PHE A 458 -8.67 21.04 -25.92
N ALA A 459 -8.58 20.81 -24.61
CA ALA A 459 -7.31 20.60 -23.91
C ALA A 459 -7.51 19.66 -22.73
N LEU A 460 -6.42 19.01 -22.32
CA LEU A 460 -6.30 18.30 -21.05
C LEU A 460 -5.33 19.07 -20.15
N ALA A 461 -5.69 19.29 -18.89
CA ALA A 461 -4.78 19.88 -17.91
C ALA A 461 -4.47 18.88 -16.79
N LEU A 462 -3.20 18.82 -16.39
CA LEU A 462 -2.69 17.96 -15.33
C LEU A 462 -2.06 18.80 -14.23
N SER A 463 -2.34 18.39 -12.99
CA SER A 463 -1.62 18.79 -11.79
C SER A 463 -0.46 17.83 -11.58
N THR A 464 0.75 18.34 -11.32
CA THR A 464 1.98 17.53 -11.25
C THR A 464 2.90 17.94 -10.09
N SER A 465 3.92 17.14 -9.82
CA SER A 465 4.97 17.40 -8.82
C SER A 465 5.73 18.71 -9.05
N VAL A 466 5.78 19.22 -10.29
CA VAL A 466 6.49 20.46 -10.64
C VAL A 466 5.57 21.65 -10.94
N GLY A 467 4.27 21.42 -11.09
CA GLY A 467 3.28 22.45 -11.45
C GLY A 467 2.16 21.95 -12.34
N VAL A 468 1.79 22.73 -13.35
CA VAL A 468 0.66 22.41 -14.25
C VAL A 468 1.14 22.19 -15.67
N ALA A 469 0.69 21.09 -16.28
CA ALA A 469 0.91 20.77 -17.69
C ALA A 469 -0.41 20.85 -18.47
N VAL A 470 -0.39 21.44 -19.67
CA VAL A 470 -1.57 21.56 -20.54
C VAL A 470 -1.27 20.98 -21.91
N SER A 471 -2.08 20.00 -22.31
CA SER A 471 -1.98 19.31 -23.59
C SER A 471 -3.12 19.73 -24.54
N PRO A 472 -2.85 20.07 -25.81
CA PRO A 472 -3.90 20.25 -26.80
C PRO A 472 -4.56 18.91 -27.17
N LEU A 473 -5.89 18.90 -27.27
CA LEU A 473 -6.62 17.76 -27.84
C LEU A 473 -6.72 17.88 -29.36
N LEU A 474 -6.43 16.77 -30.05
CA LEU A 474 -6.56 16.65 -31.49
C LEU A 474 -8.02 16.35 -31.88
N ALA A 475 -8.34 16.48 -33.16
CA ALA A 475 -9.71 16.34 -33.67
C ALA A 475 -10.29 14.92 -33.55
N ASP A 476 -9.46 13.92 -33.28
CA ASP A 476 -9.85 12.53 -32.99
C ASP A 476 -9.88 12.23 -31.48
N GLY A 477 -9.67 13.24 -30.63
CA GLY A 477 -9.66 13.13 -29.16
C GLY A 477 -8.31 12.70 -28.58
N SER A 478 -7.29 12.39 -29.39
CA SER A 478 -5.96 12.05 -28.87
C SER A 478 -5.23 13.31 -28.38
N LEU A 479 -4.21 13.10 -27.54
CA LEU A 479 -3.33 14.17 -27.07
C LEU A 479 -2.35 14.61 -28.17
N GLY A 480 -1.96 15.88 -28.14
CA GLY A 480 -0.81 16.37 -28.90
C GLY A 480 0.51 15.75 -28.41
N PRO A 481 1.56 15.71 -29.25
CA PRO A 481 2.87 15.20 -28.83
C PRO A 481 3.43 16.03 -27.68
N LEU A 482 4.22 15.42 -26.78
CA LEU A 482 4.78 16.08 -25.58
C LEU A 482 5.45 17.44 -25.87
N SER A 483 6.16 17.58 -26.98
CA SER A 483 6.78 18.84 -27.43
C SER A 483 5.80 20.00 -27.70
N SER A 484 4.50 19.73 -27.70
CA SER A 484 3.42 20.72 -27.89
C SER A 484 2.68 21.05 -26.60
N TRP A 485 3.05 20.42 -25.48
CA TRP A 485 2.48 20.69 -24.18
C TRP A 485 3.09 21.96 -23.61
N GLU A 486 2.27 22.74 -22.90
CA GLU A 486 2.70 23.96 -22.24
C GLU A 486 2.79 23.71 -20.73
N TRP A 487 3.85 24.20 -20.10
CA TRP A 487 4.17 23.95 -18.70
C TRP A 487 4.22 25.24 -17.90
N SER A 488 3.69 25.21 -16.68
CA SER A 488 3.77 26.30 -15.72
C SER A 488 4.35 25.77 -14.40
N MET A 489 5.63 26.09 -14.17
CA MET A 489 6.42 25.65 -13.01
C MET A 489 6.07 26.48 -11.76
N ILE A 490 4.92 26.20 -11.15
CA ILE A 490 4.40 26.92 -9.98
C ILE A 490 4.64 26.17 -8.66
N GLY A 491 5.42 25.09 -8.71
CA GLY A 491 5.59 24.14 -7.61
C GLY A 491 4.48 23.10 -7.59
N GLU A 492 4.63 22.10 -6.73
CA GLU A 492 3.72 20.97 -6.59
C GLU A 492 2.26 21.42 -6.36
N THR A 493 1.36 20.89 -7.18
CA THR A 493 -0.08 21.04 -7.00
C THR A 493 -0.74 19.68 -6.95
N SER A 494 -1.75 19.51 -6.09
CA SER A 494 -2.38 18.22 -5.84
C SER A 494 -3.75 18.05 -6.50
N ALA A 495 -4.48 19.14 -6.72
CA ALA A 495 -5.82 19.10 -7.32
C ALA A 495 -6.03 20.23 -8.32
N ILE A 496 -6.84 19.98 -9.35
CA ILE A 496 -7.07 20.91 -10.46
C ILE A 496 -8.53 20.90 -10.94
N THR A 497 -9.08 22.06 -11.27
CA THR A 497 -10.42 22.15 -11.87
C THR A 497 -10.60 23.37 -12.78
N GLN A 498 -11.58 23.33 -13.68
CA GLN A 498 -11.95 24.46 -14.52
C GLN A 498 -12.86 25.45 -13.76
N LEU A 499 -12.53 26.74 -13.84
CA LEU A 499 -13.34 27.81 -13.26
C LEU A 499 -14.53 28.18 -14.17
N SER A 500 -15.70 27.65 -13.83
CA SER A 500 -17.00 28.07 -14.37
C SER A 500 -17.31 29.58 -14.26
N GLY A 501 -18.01 30.16 -15.24
CA GLY A 501 -18.64 31.48 -15.11
C GLY A 501 -17.83 32.70 -15.57
N MET A 502 -16.72 32.48 -16.27
CA MET A 502 -15.89 33.53 -16.84
C MET A 502 -16.17 33.75 -18.34
N ASP A 503 -16.22 35.02 -18.77
CA ASP A 503 -16.35 35.37 -20.19
C ASP A 503 -14.98 35.34 -20.88
N GLY A 504 -14.83 34.59 -21.98
CA GLY A 504 -13.65 34.64 -22.85
C GLY A 504 -12.81 33.37 -22.82
N ASN A 505 -11.50 33.52 -22.55
CA ASN A 505 -10.59 32.38 -22.39
C ASN A 505 -10.99 31.56 -21.17
N GLN A 506 -10.75 30.25 -21.24
CA GLN A 506 -11.02 29.36 -20.11
C GLN A 506 -9.99 29.60 -19.01
N HIS A 507 -10.40 29.39 -17.77
CA HIS A 507 -9.51 29.52 -16.63
C HIS A 507 -9.54 28.23 -15.83
N ILE A 508 -8.37 27.82 -15.36
CA ILE A 508 -8.22 26.67 -14.47
C ILE A 508 -7.59 27.14 -13.16
N ILE A 509 -7.90 26.45 -12.08
CA ILE A 509 -7.26 26.62 -10.78
C ILE A 509 -6.58 25.32 -10.41
N ALA A 510 -5.32 25.40 -10.01
CA ALA A 510 -4.58 24.30 -9.40
C ALA A 510 -4.14 24.73 -8.00
N LEU A 511 -4.37 23.87 -7.01
CA LEU A 511 -4.00 24.12 -5.61
C LEU A 511 -3.17 22.95 -5.08
N GLY A 512 -2.25 23.26 -4.17
CA GLY A 512 -1.41 22.30 -3.47
C GLY A 512 -1.39 22.52 -1.96
N HIS A 513 -0.27 22.22 -1.33
CA HIS A 513 -0.08 22.36 0.11
C HIS A 513 0.07 23.82 0.57
N ALA A 514 -0.53 24.17 1.70
CA ALA A 514 -0.31 25.44 2.43
C ALA A 514 -0.43 26.73 1.58
N GLY A 515 -1.30 26.71 0.56
CA GLY A 515 -1.54 27.87 -0.31
C GLY A 515 -0.66 27.93 -1.56
N ALA A 516 0.12 26.88 -1.84
CA ALA A 516 0.72 26.66 -3.15
C ALA A 516 -0.37 26.51 -4.23
N GLY A 517 -0.08 26.99 -5.44
CA GLY A 517 -1.02 26.94 -6.57
C GLY A 517 -1.22 28.29 -7.26
N ALA A 518 -1.98 28.28 -8.35
CA ALA A 518 -2.23 29.45 -9.19
C ALA A 518 -3.52 29.31 -10.02
N VAL A 519 -3.95 30.41 -10.62
CA VAL A 519 -5.02 30.44 -11.64
C VAL A 519 -4.39 30.65 -13.01
N LEU A 520 -4.63 29.76 -13.96
CA LEU A 520 -4.07 29.84 -15.31
C LEU A 520 -5.15 30.18 -16.32
N GLU A 521 -4.86 31.13 -17.21
CA GLU A 521 -5.71 31.49 -18.36
C GLU A 521 -5.28 30.68 -19.58
N ILE A 522 -6.21 29.87 -20.10
CA ILE A 522 -5.98 28.95 -21.21
C ILE A 522 -6.64 29.50 -22.49
N GLY A 523 -5.81 29.69 -23.52
CA GLY A 523 -6.25 30.11 -24.84
C GLY A 523 -6.98 29.00 -25.59
N SER A 524 -7.75 29.35 -26.62
CA SER A 524 -8.48 28.38 -27.46
C SER A 524 -7.59 27.40 -28.24
N ASP A 525 -6.29 27.66 -28.30
CA ASP A 525 -5.25 26.80 -28.88
C ASP A 525 -4.54 25.93 -27.83
N ALA A 526 -5.11 25.84 -26.62
CA ALA A 526 -4.54 25.16 -25.45
C ALA A 526 -3.23 25.76 -24.92
N SER A 527 -2.89 27.00 -25.30
CA SER A 527 -1.72 27.69 -24.76
C SER A 527 -1.99 28.34 -23.40
N ILE A 528 -0.99 28.31 -22.51
CA ILE A 528 -1.02 29.06 -21.25
C ILE A 528 -0.76 30.55 -21.56
N VAL A 529 -1.80 31.37 -21.50
CA VAL A 529 -1.73 32.80 -21.84
C VAL A 529 -1.09 33.59 -20.70
N THR A 530 -1.51 33.33 -19.47
CA THR A 530 -1.02 34.02 -18.27
C THR A 530 -1.30 33.18 -17.02
N THR A 531 -0.34 33.15 -16.10
CA THR A 531 -0.46 32.58 -14.76
C THR A 531 -0.69 33.72 -13.75
N TYR A 532 -1.72 33.60 -12.91
CA TYR A 532 -2.12 34.58 -11.91
C TYR A 532 -2.00 33.98 -10.50
N ASP A 533 -1.56 34.81 -9.55
CA ASP A 533 -1.56 34.46 -8.13
C ASP A 533 -2.98 34.21 -7.61
N LEU A 534 -3.09 33.34 -6.60
CA LEU A 534 -4.32 33.11 -5.85
C LEU A 534 -4.75 34.38 -5.08
N GLY A 535 -6.05 34.56 -4.91
CA GLY A 535 -6.61 35.59 -4.03
C GLY A 535 -6.13 35.39 -2.59
N ALA A 536 -5.75 36.48 -1.91
CA ALA A 536 -5.14 36.38 -0.57
C ALA A 536 -6.05 35.68 0.45
N GLY A 537 -7.37 35.84 0.35
CA GLY A 537 -8.31 35.17 1.25
C GLY A 537 -8.30 33.64 1.17
N LEU A 538 -8.05 33.06 0.00
CA LEU A 538 -7.92 31.60 -0.19
C LEU A 538 -6.53 31.13 0.25
N ARG A 539 -5.47 31.79 -0.24
CA ARG A 539 -4.08 31.44 0.08
C ARG A 539 -3.82 31.50 1.59
N ASP A 540 -4.18 32.61 2.23
CA ASP A 540 -3.94 32.81 3.66
C ASP A 540 -4.72 31.78 4.50
N ALA A 541 -5.90 31.33 4.04
CA ALA A 541 -6.68 30.30 4.74
C ALA A 541 -6.00 28.91 4.70
N LEU A 542 -5.42 28.54 3.56
CA LEU A 542 -4.65 27.29 3.41
C LEU A 542 -3.32 27.35 4.19
N GLU A 543 -2.61 28.49 4.15
CA GLU A 543 -1.36 28.69 4.88
C GLU A 543 -1.57 28.66 6.41
N ILE A 544 -2.59 29.36 6.93
CA ILE A 544 -2.89 29.40 8.37
C ILE A 544 -3.32 28.03 8.91
N SER A 545 -3.98 27.22 8.08
CA SER A 545 -4.45 25.88 8.45
C SER A 545 -3.41 24.79 8.24
N ASN A 546 -2.32 25.10 7.53
CA ASN A 546 -1.32 24.14 7.07
C ASN A 546 -1.98 22.92 6.40
N ALA A 547 -2.94 23.18 5.52
CA ALA A 547 -3.77 22.15 4.89
C ALA A 547 -3.29 21.81 3.47
N SER A 548 -3.39 20.54 3.10
CA SER A 548 -3.17 20.03 1.75
C SER A 548 -4.52 19.86 1.05
N VAL A 549 -4.65 20.43 -0.15
CA VAL A 549 -5.87 20.29 -0.96
C VAL A 549 -5.94 18.88 -1.54
N THR A 550 -7.10 18.25 -1.45
CA THR A 550 -7.35 16.88 -1.95
C THR A 550 -8.24 16.90 -3.19
N VAL A 551 -9.26 17.77 -3.22
CA VAL A 551 -10.22 17.85 -4.34
C VAL A 551 -10.83 19.24 -4.42
N ILE A 552 -11.12 19.70 -5.64
CA ILE A 552 -11.67 21.02 -5.93
C ILE A 552 -12.89 20.90 -6.84
N GLN A 553 -13.97 21.59 -6.48
CA GLN A 553 -15.16 21.72 -7.34
C GLN A 553 -15.56 23.19 -7.48
N HIS A 554 -15.93 23.62 -8.69
CA HIS A 554 -16.36 24.98 -8.95
C HIS A 554 -17.65 25.05 -9.77
N GLY A 555 -18.72 25.57 -9.16
CA GLY A 555 -20.02 25.63 -9.82
C GLY A 555 -20.97 26.65 -9.21
N ALA A 556 -22.13 26.82 -9.86
CA ALA A 556 -23.15 27.75 -9.42
C ALA A 556 -24.05 27.13 -8.32
N ALA A 557 -23.72 27.39 -7.07
CA ALA A 557 -24.49 26.92 -5.92
C ALA A 557 -25.91 27.52 -5.92
N GLY A 558 -26.92 26.66 -6.00
CA GLY A 558 -28.34 27.05 -6.12
C GLY A 558 -28.66 27.88 -7.36
N GLY A 559 -27.80 27.85 -8.39
CA GLY A 559 -27.99 28.51 -9.68
C GLY A 559 -27.87 30.04 -9.66
N SER A 560 -27.15 30.63 -8.69
CA SER A 560 -27.04 32.10 -8.60
C SER A 560 -25.65 32.66 -8.30
N THR A 561 -24.83 31.96 -7.51
CA THR A 561 -23.48 32.40 -7.11
C THR A 561 -22.49 31.30 -7.46
N TYR A 562 -21.41 31.67 -8.14
CA TYR A 562 -20.27 30.77 -8.33
C TYR A 562 -19.54 30.62 -6.99
N THR A 563 -19.31 29.38 -6.61
CA THR A 563 -18.68 29.01 -5.35
C THR A 563 -17.64 27.95 -5.63
N LEU A 564 -16.44 28.18 -5.10
CA LEU A 564 -15.34 27.23 -5.07
C LEU A 564 -15.45 26.41 -3.79
N PHE A 565 -15.50 25.10 -3.93
CA PHE A 565 -15.46 24.12 -2.84
C PHE A 565 -14.08 23.49 -2.85
N VAL A 566 -13.36 23.57 -1.73
CA VAL A 566 -12.01 23.04 -1.59
C VAL A 566 -12.02 22.05 -0.43
N GLY A 567 -11.86 20.77 -0.76
CA GLY A 567 -11.66 19.68 0.19
C GLY A 567 -10.19 19.60 0.54
N THR A 568 -9.90 19.31 1.81
CA THR A 568 -8.54 19.17 2.30
C THR A 568 -8.41 17.99 3.27
N ASP A 569 -7.17 17.65 3.62
CA ASP A 569 -6.81 16.75 4.71
C ASP A 569 -7.33 17.20 6.10
N ARG A 570 -7.82 18.45 6.22
CA ARG A 570 -8.31 19.05 7.47
C ARG A 570 -9.80 19.40 7.49
N GLY A 571 -10.47 19.48 6.35
CA GLY A 571 -11.85 19.98 6.29
C GLY A 571 -12.35 20.34 4.90
N LEU A 572 -13.56 20.91 4.86
CA LEU A 572 -14.14 21.53 3.67
C LEU A 572 -14.21 23.04 3.85
N MET A 573 -13.69 23.79 2.88
CA MET A 573 -13.89 25.23 2.79
C MET A 573 -14.67 25.63 1.54
N THR A 574 -15.37 26.76 1.64
CA THR A 574 -16.13 27.37 0.55
C THR A 574 -15.69 28.80 0.32
N VAL A 575 -15.52 29.19 -0.94
CA VAL A 575 -15.19 30.56 -1.35
C VAL A 575 -16.20 31.04 -2.39
N GLU A 576 -16.95 32.10 -2.09
CA GLU A 576 -17.82 32.74 -3.07
C GLU A 576 -16.99 33.57 -4.04
N THR A 577 -16.60 32.96 -5.16
CA THR A 577 -15.75 33.60 -6.18
C THR A 577 -16.09 33.05 -7.55
N ALA A 578 -15.91 33.87 -8.58
CA ALA A 578 -15.97 33.42 -9.97
C ALA A 578 -14.58 33.31 -10.62
N SER A 579 -13.52 33.76 -9.92
CA SER A 579 -12.19 33.86 -10.50
C SER A 579 -11.08 33.31 -9.62
N ALA A 580 -11.34 33.07 -8.33
CA ALA A 580 -10.37 32.70 -7.29
C ALA A 580 -9.17 33.67 -7.10
N ARG A 581 -9.18 34.81 -7.79
CA ARG A 581 -8.15 35.88 -7.72
C ARG A 581 -8.60 37.07 -6.88
N ASP A 582 -9.86 37.07 -6.45
CA ASP A 582 -10.43 38.15 -5.65
C ASP A 582 -10.10 37.98 -4.16
N GLU A 583 -10.32 39.03 -3.39
CA GLU A 583 -10.14 39.05 -1.94
C GLU A 583 -11.33 38.38 -1.20
N ALA A 584 -11.99 37.41 -1.85
CA ALA A 584 -13.07 36.64 -1.24
C ALA A 584 -12.52 35.82 -0.07
N VAL A 585 -13.28 35.80 1.03
CA VAL A 585 -12.85 35.13 2.25
C VAL A 585 -13.28 33.66 2.17
N ALA A 586 -12.33 32.75 2.39
CA ALA A 586 -12.64 31.33 2.53
C ALA A 586 -13.28 31.04 3.89
N GLU A 587 -14.39 30.32 3.89
CA GLU A 587 -15.10 29.90 5.10
C GLU A 587 -15.06 28.38 5.27
N TRP A 588 -14.59 27.91 6.43
CA TRP A 588 -14.62 26.49 6.79
C TRP A 588 -16.03 26.05 7.13
N GLN A 589 -16.57 25.07 6.40
CA GLN A 589 -17.83 24.42 6.73
C GLN A 589 -17.64 23.47 7.92
N PHE A 590 -16.54 22.73 7.91
CA PHE A 590 -16.06 21.94 9.02
C PHE A 590 -14.53 21.86 8.98
N PHE A 591 -13.91 21.65 10.15
CA PHE A 591 -12.46 21.64 10.29
C PHE A 591 -12.02 20.80 11.49
N PHE A 592 -10.96 20.01 11.32
CA PHE A 592 -10.28 19.31 12.41
C PHE A 592 -8.78 19.15 12.11
N THR A 593 -7.98 19.35 13.15
CA THR A 593 -6.55 19.03 13.17
C THR A 593 -6.13 18.74 14.61
N THR A 594 -5.12 17.90 14.78
CA THR A 594 -4.43 17.68 16.06
C THR A 594 -3.37 18.74 16.33
N GLU A 595 -2.96 19.50 15.31
CA GLU A 595 -1.98 20.57 15.40
C GLU A 595 -2.57 21.84 16.04
N SER A 596 -1.69 22.70 16.57
CA SER A 596 -2.10 23.95 17.19
C SER A 596 -2.31 25.06 16.16
N THR A 597 -3.53 25.19 15.63
CA THR A 597 -3.92 26.26 14.70
C THR A 597 -4.85 27.29 15.36
N PRO A 598 -4.98 28.53 14.81
CA PRO A 598 -5.92 29.53 15.33
C PRO A 598 -7.39 29.25 14.95
N ILE A 599 -7.65 28.23 14.14
CA ILE A 599 -8.98 27.85 13.66
C ILE A 599 -9.64 26.92 14.69
N THR A 600 -10.92 27.15 14.98
CA THR A 600 -11.65 26.32 15.95
C THR A 600 -12.16 25.05 15.28
N SER A 601 -11.87 23.88 15.86
CA SER A 601 -12.37 22.61 15.32
C SER A 601 -13.90 22.52 15.41
N SER A 602 -14.54 22.14 14.30
CA SER A 602 -15.99 21.99 14.20
C SER A 602 -16.36 20.91 13.19
N TYR A 603 -16.58 19.68 13.66
CA TYR A 603 -16.88 18.52 12.79
C TYR A 603 -18.06 17.67 13.30
N SER A 604 -18.81 18.13 14.30
CA SER A 604 -19.90 17.36 14.93
C SER A 604 -21.11 17.09 14.02
N GLN A 605 -21.13 17.69 12.83
CA GLN A 605 -22.16 17.50 11.81
C GLN A 605 -21.83 16.36 10.83
N LEU A 606 -20.65 15.77 10.97
CA LEU A 606 -20.21 14.63 10.18
C LEU A 606 -20.54 13.32 10.89
N HIS A 607 -20.62 12.24 10.13
CA HIS A 607 -20.62 10.89 10.67
C HIS A 607 -19.34 10.63 11.49
N GLY A 608 -19.48 9.97 12.64
CA GLY A 608 -18.36 9.69 13.53
C GLY A 608 -17.56 8.48 13.06
N LEU A 609 -16.25 8.50 13.31
CA LEU A 609 -15.38 7.36 13.00
C LEU A 609 -15.77 6.12 13.83
N PRO A 610 -15.59 4.92 13.27
CA PRO A 610 -15.66 3.67 14.02
C PRO A 610 -14.69 3.64 15.21
N ILE A 611 -14.95 2.76 16.17
CA ILE A 611 -14.10 2.63 17.36
C ILE A 611 -12.75 2.03 16.95
N GLY A 612 -11.65 2.72 17.27
CA GLY A 612 -10.29 2.24 17.01
C GLY A 612 -9.60 2.92 15.83
N VAL A 613 -10.36 3.62 14.98
CA VAL A 613 -9.82 4.38 13.84
C VAL A 613 -9.22 5.70 14.32
N THR A 614 -8.01 6.01 13.83
CA THR A 614 -7.24 7.21 14.20
C THR A 614 -7.25 8.31 13.14
N ASP A 615 -7.93 8.09 12.02
CA ASP A 615 -7.99 9.01 10.89
C ASP A 615 -8.64 10.35 11.24
N ASN A 616 -8.51 11.31 10.32
CA ASN A 616 -9.16 12.59 10.47
C ASN A 616 -10.64 12.50 10.04
N PRO A 617 -11.62 12.66 10.96
CA PRO A 617 -13.04 12.60 10.60
C PRO A 617 -13.50 13.74 9.67
N ALA A 618 -12.70 14.81 9.55
CA ALA A 618 -12.98 15.97 8.74
C ALA A 618 -12.21 15.98 7.41
N GLU A 619 -11.36 15.00 7.15
CA GLU A 619 -10.72 14.85 5.84
C GLU A 619 -11.79 14.65 4.76
N VAL A 620 -11.64 15.39 3.67
CA VAL A 620 -12.48 15.25 2.47
C VAL A 620 -11.63 14.61 1.40
N ARG A 621 -11.98 13.41 0.94
CA ARG A 621 -11.18 12.69 -0.05
C ARG A 621 -11.65 12.93 -1.48
N ASP A 622 -12.97 12.99 -1.68
CA ASP A 622 -13.56 13.33 -2.98
C ASP A 622 -14.88 14.09 -2.83
N MET A 623 -15.25 14.82 -3.88
CA MET A 623 -16.44 15.66 -3.94
C MET A 623 -17.03 15.75 -5.35
N ALA A 624 -18.36 15.72 -5.43
CA ALA A 624 -19.09 15.91 -6.68
C ALA A 624 -20.29 16.85 -6.51
N LEU A 625 -20.41 17.81 -7.42
CA LEU A 625 -21.58 18.69 -7.52
C LEU A 625 -22.71 18.01 -8.31
N ASP A 626 -23.93 18.08 -7.81
CA ASP A 626 -25.09 17.43 -8.41
C ASP A 626 -26.32 18.36 -8.41
N GLY A 627 -27.16 18.26 -9.45
CA GLY A 627 -28.30 19.13 -9.65
C GLY A 627 -28.98 18.95 -11.01
N PRO A 628 -30.05 19.71 -11.30
CA PRO A 628 -30.76 19.64 -12.58
C PRO A 628 -29.93 20.05 -13.81
N SER A 629 -28.80 20.72 -13.61
CA SER A 629 -27.83 21.11 -14.65
C SER A 629 -26.50 21.50 -13.98
N SER A 630 -25.40 21.44 -14.73
CA SER A 630 -24.08 21.94 -14.29
C SER A 630 -24.10 23.40 -13.82
N GLU A 631 -24.94 24.25 -14.44
CA GLU A 631 -25.15 25.65 -14.03
C GLU A 631 -26.08 25.83 -12.81
N ASN A 632 -26.57 24.76 -12.19
CA ASN A 632 -27.50 24.82 -11.06
C ASN A 632 -27.33 23.62 -10.14
N ALA A 633 -26.17 23.52 -9.49
CA ALA A 633 -25.92 22.51 -8.48
C ALA A 633 -26.79 22.78 -7.23
N GLN A 634 -27.45 21.73 -6.71
CA GLN A 634 -28.30 21.79 -5.52
C GLN A 634 -27.81 20.89 -4.40
N ALA A 635 -26.98 19.91 -4.71
CA ALA A 635 -26.32 19.04 -3.75
C ALA A 635 -24.81 19.04 -3.99
N LEU A 636 -24.04 18.95 -2.92
CA LEU A 636 -22.64 18.57 -2.94
C LEU A 636 -22.53 17.24 -2.20
N TRP A 637 -22.10 16.22 -2.92
CA TRP A 637 -21.73 14.94 -2.35
C TRP A 637 -20.26 14.97 -1.98
N PHE A 638 -19.90 14.42 -0.83
CA PHE A 638 -18.50 14.34 -0.42
C PHE A 638 -18.26 13.09 0.42
N GLY A 639 -17.05 12.54 0.27
CA GLY A 639 -16.58 11.35 0.97
C GLY A 639 -15.59 11.72 2.06
N THR A 640 -15.71 11.05 3.21
CA THR A 640 -14.75 11.12 4.31
C THR A 640 -14.37 9.70 4.73
N PRO A 641 -13.36 9.52 5.61
CA PRO A 641 -13.05 8.20 6.18
C PRO A 641 -14.17 7.61 7.04
N SER A 642 -15.24 8.37 7.29
CA SER A 642 -16.38 7.94 8.09
C SER A 642 -17.64 7.62 7.28
N GLY A 643 -17.69 7.95 5.99
CA GLY A 643 -18.81 7.63 5.12
C GLY A 643 -19.11 8.67 4.05
N VAL A 644 -20.26 8.49 3.41
CA VAL A 644 -20.80 9.42 2.39
C VAL A 644 -21.69 10.47 3.05
N HIS A 645 -21.53 11.73 2.63
CA HIS A 645 -22.30 12.86 3.13
C HIS A 645 -22.89 13.65 1.97
N LYS A 646 -24.05 14.26 2.23
CA LYS A 646 -24.74 15.11 1.26
C LYS A 646 -25.01 16.47 1.87
N MET A 647 -24.42 17.52 1.30
CA MET A 647 -24.71 18.91 1.65
C MET A 647 -25.77 19.48 0.70
N ASP A 648 -26.90 19.92 1.24
CA ASP A 648 -27.90 20.69 0.51
C ASP A 648 -27.39 22.13 0.32
N LEU A 649 -27.10 22.52 -0.92
CA LEU A 649 -26.53 23.83 -1.24
C LEU A 649 -27.53 24.98 -1.12
N VAL A 650 -28.82 24.69 -0.97
CA VAL A 650 -29.88 25.69 -0.75
C VAL A 650 -30.07 25.98 0.74
N THR A 651 -29.97 24.96 1.59
CA THR A 651 -30.22 25.09 3.04
C THR A 651 -28.95 25.08 3.90
N GLY A 652 -27.83 24.59 3.37
CA GLY A 652 -26.55 24.40 4.05
C GLY A 652 -26.54 23.22 5.03
N THR A 653 -27.54 22.34 5.00
CA THR A 653 -27.59 21.18 5.91
C THR A 653 -26.84 19.99 5.33
N ILE A 654 -26.10 19.29 6.20
CA ILE A 654 -25.38 18.06 5.85
C ILE A 654 -26.16 16.86 6.37
N ASP A 655 -26.56 15.99 5.46
CA ASP A 655 -27.18 14.69 5.74
C ASP A 655 -26.10 13.59 5.71
N HIS A 656 -26.16 12.67 6.67
CA HIS A 656 -25.25 11.53 6.79
C HIS A 656 -25.95 10.35 7.50
N GLY A 657 -25.41 9.14 7.36
CA GLY A 657 -25.97 7.95 8.02
C GLY A 657 -27.21 7.36 7.34
N GLY A 658 -27.80 6.32 7.96
CA GLY A 658 -29.06 5.73 7.51
C GLY A 658 -28.92 5.04 6.15
N LEU A 659 -29.52 5.63 5.11
CA LEU A 659 -29.48 5.10 3.74
C LEU A 659 -28.16 5.38 3.00
N LEU A 660 -27.29 6.20 3.60
CA LEU A 660 -25.97 6.56 3.07
C LEU A 660 -24.83 5.67 3.62
N VAL A 661 -25.16 4.66 4.42
CA VAL A 661 -24.17 3.79 5.08
C VAL A 661 -24.31 2.38 4.57
N HIS A 662 -23.17 1.78 4.24
CA HIS A 662 -23.07 0.36 3.91
C HIS A 662 -22.98 -0.51 5.16
N PRO A 663 -23.86 -1.53 5.32
CA PRO A 663 -23.88 -2.35 6.53
C PRO A 663 -22.73 -3.37 6.59
N GLY A 664 -21.95 -3.49 5.51
CA GLY A 664 -20.94 -4.54 5.33
C GLY A 664 -21.56 -5.88 4.94
N ILE A 665 -20.71 -6.89 4.73
CA ILE A 665 -21.16 -8.27 4.48
C ILE A 665 -21.31 -8.98 5.82
N ASP A 666 -22.53 -9.41 6.15
CA ASP A 666 -22.89 -10.02 7.44
C ASP A 666 -22.51 -9.18 8.68
N GLY A 667 -22.39 -7.86 8.51
CA GLY A 667 -21.94 -6.92 9.55
C GLY A 667 -20.44 -6.93 9.80
N LYS A 668 -19.66 -7.72 9.03
CA LYS A 668 -18.22 -7.61 8.89
C LYS A 668 -17.90 -6.58 7.78
N LEU A 669 -16.73 -5.97 7.83
CA LEU A 669 -16.25 -5.01 6.82
C LEU A 669 -17.03 -3.68 6.70
N SER A 670 -17.80 -3.32 7.74
CA SER A 670 -18.56 -2.06 7.74
C SER A 670 -17.66 -0.83 7.80
N GLN A 671 -16.39 -0.96 8.18
CA GLN A 671 -15.46 0.17 8.22
C GLN A 671 -14.95 0.47 6.82
N GLU A 672 -14.39 -0.54 6.16
CA GLU A 672 -13.78 -0.55 4.83
C GLU A 672 -14.78 -0.15 3.75
N THR A 673 -16.05 -0.57 3.90
CA THR A 673 -17.12 -0.17 2.96
C THR A 673 -17.59 1.28 3.10
N ASN A 674 -17.33 1.91 4.25
CA ASN A 674 -17.69 3.32 4.50
C ASN A 674 -16.45 4.23 4.58
N ASP A 675 -15.29 3.70 4.22
CA ASP A 675 -14.07 4.47 4.08
C ASP A 675 -13.98 4.96 2.62
N ILE A 676 -14.39 6.19 2.36
CA ILE A 676 -14.77 6.65 1.00
C ILE A 676 -13.64 7.42 0.33
N TYR A 677 -13.34 7.07 -0.91
CA TYR A 677 -12.30 7.69 -1.72
C TYR A 677 -12.82 8.31 -3.03
N ALA A 678 -13.94 7.83 -3.58
CA ALA A 678 -14.50 8.37 -4.84
C ALA A 678 -16.03 8.45 -4.79
N ILE A 679 -16.62 9.45 -5.44
CA ILE A 679 -18.06 9.64 -5.58
C ILE A 679 -18.39 10.15 -6.98
N LEU A 680 -19.24 9.40 -7.69
CA LEU A 680 -19.70 9.76 -9.02
C LEU A 680 -21.23 9.73 -9.12
N PRO A 681 -21.91 10.88 -9.17
CA PRO A 681 -23.32 10.98 -9.50
C PRO A 681 -23.56 10.71 -10.99
N THR A 682 -24.32 9.67 -11.32
CA THR A 682 -24.68 9.32 -12.72
C THR A 682 -26.05 9.88 -13.13
N GLY A 683 -26.80 10.44 -12.18
CA GLY A 683 -28.13 11.02 -12.35
C GLY A 683 -29.27 10.16 -11.80
N ASP A 684 -29.20 8.84 -11.97
CA ASP A 684 -30.18 7.89 -11.39
C ASP A 684 -29.63 7.15 -10.15
N GLU A 685 -28.30 7.13 -9.99
CA GLU A 685 -27.58 6.56 -8.85
C GLU A 685 -26.28 7.30 -8.58
N ILE A 686 -25.77 7.13 -7.35
CA ILE A 686 -24.45 7.61 -6.92
C ILE A 686 -23.54 6.39 -6.81
N LEU A 687 -22.52 6.31 -7.64
CA LEU A 687 -21.45 5.32 -7.49
C LEU A 687 -20.49 5.82 -6.42
N VAL A 688 -20.06 4.91 -5.55
CA VAL A 688 -19.21 5.19 -4.39
C VAL A 688 -18.03 4.24 -4.41
N GLY A 689 -16.83 4.78 -4.53
CA GLY A 689 -15.56 4.07 -4.34
C GLY A 689 -15.15 4.11 -2.89
N SER A 690 -14.93 2.94 -2.29
CA SER A 690 -14.49 2.77 -0.91
C SER A 690 -13.25 1.89 -0.82
N ASN A 691 -12.65 1.76 0.37
CA ASN A 691 -11.52 0.86 0.60
C ASN A 691 -11.86 -0.60 0.27
N TRP A 692 -13.11 -1.02 0.49
CA TRP A 692 -13.57 -2.36 0.15
C TRP A 692 -13.79 -2.60 -1.37
N GLY A 693 -14.04 -1.52 -2.12
CA GLY A 693 -14.53 -1.61 -3.49
C GLY A 693 -15.57 -0.55 -3.84
N MET A 694 -16.07 -0.64 -5.07
CA MET A 694 -17.19 0.16 -5.55
C MET A 694 -18.53 -0.44 -5.11
N TRP A 695 -19.45 0.41 -4.67
CA TRP A 695 -20.86 0.10 -4.44
C TRP A 695 -21.74 1.30 -4.85
N ALA A 696 -23.06 1.13 -4.89
CA ALA A 696 -23.96 2.15 -5.42
C ALA A 696 -25.12 2.49 -4.46
N ILE A 697 -25.49 3.78 -4.45
CA ILE A 697 -26.66 4.33 -3.77
C ILE A 697 -27.71 4.68 -4.82
N ALA A 698 -28.90 4.10 -4.71
CA ALA A 698 -30.03 4.47 -5.55
C ALA A 698 -30.58 5.86 -5.15
N GLY A 699 -30.55 6.81 -6.08
CA GLY A 699 -31.01 8.17 -5.84
C GLY A 699 -30.29 9.23 -6.65
N ASP A 700 -30.76 10.46 -6.48
CA ASP A 700 -30.27 11.66 -7.17
C ASP A 700 -30.09 12.83 -6.18
N TYR A 701 -29.80 14.02 -6.70
CA TYR A 701 -29.74 15.26 -5.92
C TYR A 701 -31.03 15.56 -5.13
N LEU A 702 -32.19 15.01 -5.50
CA LEU A 702 -33.47 15.22 -4.80
C LEU A 702 -33.69 14.24 -3.66
N ALA A 703 -33.47 12.94 -3.88
CA ALA A 703 -33.82 11.91 -2.92
C ALA A 703 -32.94 10.65 -3.01
N VAL A 704 -32.71 10.04 -1.84
CA VAL A 704 -32.01 8.76 -1.69
C VAL A 704 -33.01 7.67 -1.30
N TYR A 705 -32.96 6.54 -1.99
CA TYR A 705 -33.88 5.42 -1.80
C TYR A 705 -33.26 4.23 -1.05
N GLY A 706 -31.93 4.11 -1.04
CA GLY A 706 -31.19 3.05 -0.36
C GLY A 706 -30.05 2.52 -1.22
N GLN A 707 -29.48 1.39 -0.81
CA GLN A 707 -28.36 0.76 -1.51
C GLN A 707 -28.82 -0.15 -2.64
N GLN A 708 -27.93 -0.38 -3.61
CA GLN A 708 -28.11 -1.39 -4.65
C GLN A 708 -27.15 -2.56 -4.44
N ASP A 709 -27.62 -3.78 -4.73
CA ASP A 709 -26.87 -5.03 -4.50
C ASP A 709 -25.92 -5.41 -5.67
N GLN A 710 -25.71 -4.57 -6.70
CA GLN A 710 -25.41 -5.09 -8.06
C GLN A 710 -24.22 -4.48 -8.85
N THR A 711 -23.29 -3.75 -8.24
CA THR A 711 -22.10 -3.27 -8.98
C THR A 711 -20.87 -3.34 -8.09
N ARG A 712 -20.00 -4.33 -8.31
CA ARG A 712 -18.77 -4.53 -7.53
C ARG A 712 -17.54 -4.37 -8.41
N LEU A 713 -16.68 -3.43 -8.05
CA LEU A 713 -15.27 -3.41 -8.43
C LEU A 713 -14.46 -3.59 -7.14
N PRO A 714 -13.64 -4.64 -7.00
CA PRO A 714 -12.87 -4.88 -5.79
C PRO A 714 -11.61 -4.00 -5.69
N GLY A 715 -11.13 -3.82 -4.46
CA GLY A 715 -9.94 -3.01 -4.12
C GLY A 715 -10.30 -1.58 -3.72
N GLN A 716 -9.35 -0.82 -3.21
CA GLN A 716 -9.56 0.58 -2.83
C GLN A 716 -9.78 1.44 -4.09
N ILE A 717 -11.02 1.87 -4.35
CA ILE A 717 -11.35 2.63 -5.56
C ILE A 717 -11.22 4.13 -5.32
N THR A 718 -10.20 4.75 -5.92
CA THR A 718 -9.82 6.17 -5.70
C THR A 718 -10.40 7.14 -6.71
N THR A 719 -10.79 6.66 -7.88
CA THR A 719 -11.41 7.49 -8.93
C THR A 719 -12.42 6.67 -9.72
N LEU A 720 -13.44 7.34 -10.25
CA LEU A 720 -14.56 6.73 -10.96
C LEU A 720 -14.92 7.55 -12.19
N ALA A 721 -15.23 6.85 -13.28
CA ALA A 721 -15.88 7.42 -14.46
C ALA A 721 -16.97 6.47 -14.95
N SER A 722 -17.95 7.01 -15.68
CA SER A 722 -19.01 6.19 -16.28
C SER A 722 -19.22 6.60 -17.73
N LEU A 723 -19.26 5.61 -18.62
CA LEU A 723 -19.50 5.83 -20.06
C LEU A 723 -20.80 5.13 -20.48
N ASP A 724 -21.71 5.86 -21.13
CA ASP A 724 -22.92 5.28 -21.72
C ASP A 724 -22.76 5.07 -23.23
N VAL A 725 -22.65 3.80 -23.65
CA VAL A 725 -22.56 3.42 -25.06
C VAL A 725 -23.79 2.61 -25.44
N ASP A 726 -24.60 3.16 -26.36
CA ASP A 726 -25.84 2.53 -26.86
C ASP A 726 -26.87 2.14 -25.77
N GLY A 727 -26.87 2.83 -24.63
CA GLY A 727 -27.78 2.58 -23.50
C GLY A 727 -27.28 1.49 -22.54
N ASN A 728 -26.00 1.12 -22.63
CA ASN A 728 -25.31 0.27 -21.69
C ASN A 728 -24.22 1.09 -20.99
N THR A 729 -24.47 1.43 -19.73
CA THR A 729 -23.53 2.20 -18.91
C THR A 729 -22.44 1.27 -18.38
N THR A 730 -21.19 1.62 -18.59
CA THR A 730 -20.02 0.92 -18.03
C THR A 730 -19.36 1.83 -17.01
N ALA A 731 -19.16 1.33 -15.81
CA ALA A 731 -18.39 2.02 -14.77
C ALA A 731 -16.93 1.62 -14.87
N TYR A 732 -16.06 2.61 -14.78
CA TYR A 732 -14.62 2.48 -14.71
C TYR A 732 -14.17 2.97 -13.34
N GLY A 733 -13.27 2.22 -12.71
CA GLY A 733 -12.68 2.59 -11.42
C GLY A 733 -11.18 2.38 -11.42
N GLY A 734 -10.44 3.34 -10.89
CA GLY A 734 -9.03 3.18 -10.57
C GLY A 734 -8.87 2.53 -9.20
N ALA A 735 -8.30 1.32 -9.15
CA ALA A 735 -7.90 0.68 -7.91
C ALA A 735 -6.51 1.17 -7.50
N SER A 736 -6.41 1.65 -6.26
CA SER A 736 -5.18 2.16 -5.67
C SER A 736 -4.12 1.07 -5.55
N PRO A 737 -2.84 1.35 -5.84
CA PRO A 737 -1.75 0.47 -5.45
C PRO A 737 -1.48 0.47 -3.95
N GLY A 738 -1.98 1.43 -3.16
CA GLY A 738 -1.61 1.53 -1.75
C GLY A 738 -0.14 1.97 -1.62
N ARG A 739 0.61 1.42 -0.65
CA ARG A 739 2.06 1.66 -0.55
C ARG A 739 2.84 0.77 -1.52
N PHE A 740 2.40 -0.48 -1.67
CA PHE A 740 3.02 -1.47 -2.54
C PHE A 740 1.95 -2.00 -3.51
N ALA A 741 2.22 -1.86 -4.80
CA ALA A 741 1.30 -2.18 -5.87
C ALA A 741 0.85 -3.64 -5.88
N ASN A 742 1.62 -4.55 -5.28
CA ASN A 742 1.30 -5.97 -5.21
C ASN A 742 1.02 -6.53 -6.62
N LEU A 743 1.80 -6.14 -7.65
CA LEU A 743 1.66 -6.66 -9.02
C LEU A 743 2.20 -8.08 -9.12
N GLN A 744 3.32 -8.37 -8.45
CA GLN A 744 3.81 -9.71 -8.12
C GLN A 744 3.56 -10.03 -6.64
N LEU A 745 3.60 -11.31 -6.30
CA LEU A 745 3.43 -11.76 -4.92
C LEU A 745 4.81 -11.78 -4.27
N ILE A 746 4.98 -11.02 -3.18
CA ILE A 746 6.19 -11.08 -2.35
C ILE A 746 6.38 -12.50 -1.78
N ASP A 747 7.57 -13.07 -1.96
CA ASP A 747 7.88 -14.47 -1.62
C ASP A 747 9.08 -14.55 -0.64
N PRO A 748 8.84 -14.93 0.63
CA PRO A 748 9.88 -15.11 1.66
C PRO A 748 10.98 -16.13 1.41
N GLY A 749 10.89 -16.85 0.30
CA GLY A 749 11.92 -17.75 -0.18
C GLY A 749 12.74 -17.22 -1.35
N ALA A 750 12.47 -16.00 -1.83
CA ALA A 750 13.02 -15.44 -3.06
C ALA A 750 13.53 -14.01 -2.86
N ASN A 751 14.84 -13.84 -3.01
CA ASN A 751 15.55 -12.59 -2.70
C ASN A 751 15.26 -11.39 -3.65
N ASP A 752 14.34 -11.57 -4.60
CA ASP A 752 14.00 -10.71 -5.74
C ASP A 752 12.67 -11.28 -6.26
N SER A 753 11.58 -10.84 -5.62
CA SER A 753 10.24 -11.41 -5.75
C SER A 753 9.61 -11.15 -7.11
N ASP A 754 9.87 -9.99 -7.72
CA ASP A 754 9.35 -9.62 -9.03
C ASP A 754 10.31 -9.90 -10.20
N ALA A 755 11.55 -10.29 -9.89
CA ALA A 755 12.59 -10.73 -10.80
C ALA A 755 13.11 -9.66 -11.77
N ASP A 756 13.11 -8.39 -11.35
CA ASP A 756 13.63 -7.28 -12.16
C ASP A 756 15.17 -7.07 -12.04
N GLY A 757 15.77 -7.70 -11.03
CA GLY A 757 17.19 -7.70 -10.76
C GLY A 757 17.64 -6.77 -9.63
N MET A 758 16.71 -6.17 -8.90
CA MET A 758 16.91 -5.51 -7.60
C MET A 758 16.44 -6.45 -6.47
N PRO A 759 17.13 -6.53 -5.32
CA PRO A 759 16.64 -7.34 -4.19
C PRO A 759 15.57 -6.62 -3.37
N ASP A 760 14.57 -7.36 -2.88
CA ASP A 760 13.42 -6.79 -2.15
C ASP A 760 13.86 -5.92 -0.96
N GLY A 761 14.82 -6.42 -0.16
CA GLY A 761 15.39 -5.67 0.96
C GLY A 761 16.07 -4.35 0.56
N TRP A 762 16.65 -4.25 -0.64
CA TRP A 762 17.21 -2.98 -1.14
C TRP A 762 16.11 -2.03 -1.59
N GLU A 763 15.08 -2.53 -2.26
CA GLU A 763 13.96 -1.74 -2.77
C GLU A 763 13.18 -1.11 -1.64
N VAL A 764 12.80 -1.90 -0.62
CA VAL A 764 12.05 -1.42 0.55
C VAL A 764 12.80 -0.30 1.28
N VAL A 765 14.13 -0.40 1.41
CA VAL A 765 14.97 0.62 2.05
C VAL A 765 15.02 1.91 1.24
N ASN A 766 15.05 1.82 -0.10
CA ASN A 766 15.10 2.98 -0.98
C ASN A 766 13.71 3.53 -1.35
N GLY A 767 12.63 2.96 -0.81
CA GLY A 767 11.27 3.39 -1.08
C GLY A 767 10.72 2.99 -2.45
N LEU A 768 11.32 1.97 -3.05
CA LEU A 768 10.86 1.30 -4.26
C LEU A 768 9.90 0.14 -3.90
N ASP A 769 9.29 -0.46 -4.91
CA ASP A 769 8.25 -1.47 -4.73
C ASP A 769 8.74 -2.85 -5.16
N PRO A 770 9.03 -3.77 -4.21
CA PRO A 770 9.58 -5.11 -4.51
C PRO A 770 8.59 -6.05 -5.21
N THR A 771 7.41 -5.53 -5.59
CA THR A 771 6.38 -6.25 -6.31
C THR A 771 6.11 -5.67 -7.70
N ASP A 772 6.75 -4.55 -8.08
CA ASP A 772 6.59 -3.86 -9.36
C ASP A 772 7.84 -3.99 -10.25
N PRO A 773 7.89 -4.98 -11.16
CA PRO A 773 9.10 -5.26 -11.94
C PRO A 773 9.43 -4.19 -12.99
N TRP A 774 8.59 -3.15 -13.10
CA TRP A 774 8.77 -2.05 -14.02
C TRP A 774 9.47 -0.86 -13.38
N ASP A 775 9.52 -0.78 -12.05
CA ASP A 775 10.12 0.35 -11.36
C ASP A 775 11.65 0.38 -11.54
N ALA A 776 12.32 -0.76 -11.76
CA ALA A 776 13.71 -0.85 -12.20
C ALA A 776 14.07 0.02 -13.41
N TYR A 777 13.10 0.27 -14.30
CA TYR A 777 13.31 1.06 -15.51
C TYR A 777 12.99 2.56 -15.36
N TYR A 778 12.41 2.96 -14.23
CA TYR A 778 12.11 4.35 -13.95
C TYR A 778 13.35 5.08 -13.40
N ASP A 779 13.35 6.39 -13.58
CA ASP A 779 14.33 7.34 -13.06
C ASP A 779 13.51 8.29 -12.17
N THR A 780 13.42 7.91 -10.90
CA THR A 780 12.38 8.39 -9.97
C THR A 780 12.62 9.85 -9.56
N ASP A 781 13.88 10.22 -9.37
CA ASP A 781 14.31 11.56 -9.00
C ASP A 781 14.67 12.45 -10.22
N GLY A 782 14.71 11.88 -11.43
CA GLY A 782 14.93 12.63 -12.67
C GLY A 782 16.35 13.20 -12.76
N ASP A 783 17.34 12.47 -12.25
CA ASP A 783 18.71 12.93 -12.14
C ASP A 783 19.58 12.57 -13.37
N GLY A 784 19.01 11.84 -14.32
CA GLY A 784 19.58 11.63 -15.65
C GLY A 784 19.91 12.92 -16.41
N ILE A 785 20.47 12.79 -17.62
CA ILE A 785 20.98 13.93 -18.40
C ILE A 785 20.10 14.26 -19.62
N ASP A 786 19.76 15.55 -19.78
CA ASP A 786 19.21 16.11 -21.03
C ASP A 786 20.37 16.44 -21.99
N LEU A 787 20.50 15.69 -23.08
CA LEU A 787 21.62 15.82 -24.01
C LEU A 787 21.52 17.05 -24.94
N ASP A 788 20.31 17.56 -25.20
CA ASP A 788 20.10 18.68 -26.12
C ASP A 788 19.72 19.99 -25.43
N GLN A 789 19.46 19.93 -24.11
CA GLN A 789 19.25 21.08 -23.23
C GLN A 789 18.08 21.96 -23.73
N SER A 790 17.14 21.33 -24.42
CA SER A 790 15.93 21.97 -24.92
C SER A 790 14.89 22.15 -23.82
N GLY A 791 15.02 21.40 -22.72
CA GLY A 791 14.05 21.37 -21.61
C GLY A 791 12.71 20.75 -22.00
N ASP A 792 12.64 20.08 -23.16
CA ASP A 792 11.47 19.33 -23.61
C ASP A 792 11.58 17.82 -23.34
N PHE A 793 12.67 17.39 -22.71
CA PHE A 793 12.95 16.02 -22.27
C PHE A 793 12.88 15.00 -23.42
N SER A 794 13.09 15.43 -24.67
CA SER A 794 12.95 14.58 -25.86
C SER A 794 14.21 13.78 -26.20
N LEU A 795 15.37 14.15 -25.64
CA LEU A 795 16.64 13.47 -25.86
C LEU A 795 17.39 13.24 -24.53
N ASP A 796 16.75 12.49 -23.65
CA ASP A 796 17.32 12.20 -22.35
C ASP A 796 18.09 10.88 -22.34
N ARG A 797 19.05 10.79 -21.43
CA ARG A 797 19.66 9.55 -21.02
C ARG A 797 19.41 9.38 -19.53
N LEU A 798 18.57 8.40 -19.23
CA LEU A 798 18.13 8.08 -17.88
C LEU A 798 19.26 7.49 -17.04
N TRP A 799 19.14 7.71 -15.74
CA TRP A 799 19.88 7.01 -14.70
C TRP A 799 18.85 6.25 -13.87
N THR A 800 18.52 5.04 -14.33
CA THR A 800 17.37 4.31 -13.80
C THR A 800 17.67 3.69 -12.43
N ASN A 801 16.65 3.42 -11.63
CA ASN A 801 16.74 2.73 -10.33
C ASN A 801 17.65 1.47 -10.38
N LEU A 802 17.56 0.67 -11.46
CA LEU A 802 18.40 -0.51 -11.65
C LEU A 802 19.88 -0.20 -11.97
N ASP A 803 20.13 0.89 -12.69
CA ASP A 803 21.50 1.35 -12.99
C ASP A 803 22.17 1.87 -11.71
N GLU A 804 21.40 2.54 -10.86
CA GLU A 804 21.81 2.98 -9.53
C GLU A 804 22.18 1.83 -8.62
N PHE A 805 21.31 0.82 -8.47
CA PHE A 805 21.62 -0.38 -7.70
C PHE A 805 22.90 -1.06 -8.19
N ARG A 806 23.08 -1.11 -9.51
CA ARG A 806 24.24 -1.74 -10.16
C ARG A 806 25.50 -0.90 -10.11
N TYR A 807 25.43 0.35 -9.65
CA TYR A 807 26.58 1.22 -9.54
C TYR A 807 27.65 0.60 -8.62
N VAL A 808 28.90 0.69 -9.06
CA VAL A 808 30.06 0.23 -8.30
C VAL A 808 31.02 1.40 -8.19
N LYS A 809 31.35 1.77 -6.95
CA LYS A 809 32.30 2.84 -6.66
C LYS A 809 33.57 2.79 -7.48
N THR A 810 34.06 3.96 -7.84
CA THR A 810 35.34 4.09 -8.55
C THR A 810 36.48 4.49 -7.62
N THR A 811 36.14 5.07 -6.46
CA THR A 811 37.08 5.53 -5.43
C THR A 811 37.17 4.57 -4.24
N PRO A 812 38.24 4.64 -3.42
CA PRO A 812 38.33 3.87 -2.19
C PRO A 812 37.28 4.23 -1.14
N ASP A 813 36.95 5.53 -1.04
CA ASP A 813 36.12 6.11 0.03
C ASP A 813 34.61 6.13 -0.31
N GLY A 814 34.24 5.96 -1.58
CA GLY A 814 32.83 5.76 -1.99
C GLY A 814 32.23 4.39 -1.60
N TYR A 815 31.04 4.10 -2.13
CA TYR A 815 30.26 2.88 -1.86
C TYR A 815 29.54 2.34 -3.10
N ASN A 816 29.11 1.08 -3.04
CA ASN A 816 28.30 0.51 -4.12
C ASN A 816 26.85 0.98 -3.96
N SER A 817 26.15 1.13 -5.08
CA SER A 817 24.82 1.74 -5.18
C SER A 817 24.79 3.25 -4.95
N THR A 818 24.03 3.96 -5.79
CA THR A 818 23.50 5.31 -5.48
C THR A 818 22.10 5.21 -4.88
N THR A 819 21.45 6.34 -4.61
CA THR A 819 20.17 6.44 -3.90
C THR A 819 19.05 6.91 -4.85
N PRO A 820 18.11 6.03 -5.26
CA PRO A 820 17.12 6.37 -6.31
C PRO A 820 16.09 7.44 -6.03
N SER A 821 16.01 7.87 -4.78
CA SER A 821 15.14 8.95 -4.34
C SER A 821 15.87 10.30 -4.24
N LEU A 822 17.19 10.30 -4.40
CA LEU A 822 18.08 11.45 -4.22
C LEU A 822 19.02 11.58 -5.42
N GLY A 823 18.74 12.55 -6.27
CA GLY A 823 19.52 12.74 -7.49
C GLY A 823 20.94 13.27 -7.29
N ASP A 824 21.40 13.43 -6.06
CA ASP A 824 22.77 13.78 -5.65
C ASP A 824 23.05 13.02 -4.34
N THR A 825 23.64 11.84 -4.48
CA THR A 825 23.78 10.84 -3.42
C THR A 825 24.81 11.24 -2.36
N ASP A 826 25.86 11.98 -2.74
CA ASP A 826 26.91 12.41 -1.82
C ASP A 826 26.82 13.88 -1.39
N GLY A 827 25.92 14.64 -2.02
CA GLY A 827 25.48 15.97 -1.61
C GLY A 827 26.48 17.08 -1.98
N ASP A 828 27.30 16.88 -3.01
CA ASP A 828 28.34 17.82 -3.42
C ASP A 828 27.85 18.88 -4.43
N GLY A 829 26.62 18.73 -4.93
CA GLY A 829 25.95 19.63 -5.86
C GLY A 829 25.98 19.18 -7.33
N VAL A 830 26.49 17.97 -7.62
CA VAL A 830 26.39 17.33 -8.94
C VAL A 830 25.42 16.16 -8.87
N LYS A 831 24.70 15.92 -9.96
CA LYS A 831 23.77 14.80 -10.03
C LYS A 831 24.49 13.47 -10.30
N ASP A 832 24.00 12.37 -9.73
CA ASP A 832 24.63 11.04 -9.88
C ASP A 832 24.72 10.64 -11.36
N GLY A 833 23.64 10.84 -12.12
CA GLY A 833 23.62 10.62 -13.56
C GLY A 833 24.66 11.46 -14.31
N ALA A 834 24.83 12.73 -13.94
CA ALA A 834 25.80 13.64 -14.55
C ALA A 834 27.25 13.21 -14.29
N GLU A 835 27.53 12.78 -13.06
CA GLU A 835 28.82 12.25 -12.63
C GLU A 835 29.15 10.93 -13.30
N TYR A 836 28.24 9.97 -13.29
CA TYR A 836 28.45 8.67 -13.93
C TYR A 836 28.72 8.81 -15.45
N PHE A 837 27.94 9.67 -16.13
CA PHE A 837 28.10 9.89 -17.57
C PHE A 837 29.24 10.86 -17.93
N GLY A 838 29.76 11.63 -16.97
CA GLY A 838 30.78 12.67 -17.22
C GLY A 838 30.24 13.81 -18.09
N PHE A 839 29.06 14.34 -17.73
CA PHE A 839 28.37 15.40 -18.46
C PHE A 839 27.95 16.54 -17.53
N PHE A 840 28.71 17.64 -17.56
CA PHE A 840 28.58 18.74 -16.60
C PHE A 840 28.22 20.06 -17.28
N TYR A 841 27.41 20.03 -18.33
CA TYR A 841 27.11 21.22 -19.13
C TYR A 841 26.41 22.32 -18.31
N GLU A 842 25.48 21.93 -17.44
CA GLU A 842 24.67 22.84 -16.62
C GLU A 842 25.50 23.51 -15.51
N SER A 843 26.39 22.74 -14.89
CA SER A 843 27.22 23.21 -13.78
C SER A 843 28.48 23.97 -14.25
N SER A 844 28.95 23.73 -15.48
CA SER A 844 30.22 24.31 -15.96
C SER A 844 30.08 25.66 -16.65
N ASN A 845 30.92 26.63 -16.26
CA ASN A 845 31.03 27.90 -16.99
C ASN A 845 31.91 27.78 -18.24
N LEU A 846 31.29 27.67 -19.42
CA LEU A 846 31.97 27.55 -20.71
C LEU A 846 32.28 28.89 -21.42
N TRP A 847 31.64 29.99 -21.00
CA TRP A 847 31.74 31.30 -21.66
C TRP A 847 32.89 32.17 -21.12
N CYS A 848 33.46 31.79 -19.97
CA CYS A 848 34.72 32.29 -19.43
C CYS A 848 35.84 31.25 -19.56
N HIS A 849 37.06 31.68 -19.87
CA HIS A 849 38.18 30.78 -20.10
C HIS A 849 39.55 31.44 -19.90
N TYR A 850 40.59 30.62 -19.72
CA TYR A 850 41.98 31.10 -19.73
C TYR A 850 42.61 30.92 -21.10
N THR A 851 43.31 31.94 -21.59
CA THR A 851 44.18 31.79 -22.76
C THR A 851 45.42 30.95 -22.42
N VAL A 852 46.16 30.48 -23.42
CA VAL A 852 47.45 29.79 -23.20
C VAL A 852 48.54 30.65 -22.54
N GLN A 853 48.28 31.96 -22.36
CA GLN A 853 49.11 32.87 -21.59
C GLN A 853 48.57 33.13 -20.17
N LEU A 854 47.58 32.35 -19.71
CA LEU A 854 46.90 32.50 -18.41
C LEU A 854 46.29 33.90 -18.24
N VAL A 855 45.60 34.36 -19.28
CA VAL A 855 44.76 35.57 -19.22
C VAL A 855 43.32 35.11 -19.15
N TYR A 856 42.61 35.53 -18.10
CA TYR A 856 41.18 35.27 -17.92
C TYR A 856 40.35 36.15 -18.87
N VAL A 857 39.46 35.53 -19.63
CA VAL A 857 38.64 36.17 -20.66
C VAL A 857 37.22 35.61 -20.60
N CYS A 858 36.23 36.51 -20.57
CA CYS A 858 34.80 36.17 -20.62
C CYS A 858 34.13 36.85 -21.82
N ASP A 859 32.95 36.35 -22.21
CA ASP A 859 32.05 36.91 -23.24
C ASP A 859 32.70 37.05 -24.63
N ASP A 860 33.70 36.23 -24.93
CA ASP A 860 34.38 36.24 -26.21
C ASP A 860 33.75 35.25 -27.21
N ALA A 861 34.17 35.32 -28.47
CA ALA A 861 33.63 34.45 -29.51
C ALA A 861 34.02 32.98 -29.32
N ALA A 862 35.11 32.69 -28.57
CA ALA A 862 35.54 31.33 -28.29
C ALA A 862 34.68 30.69 -27.20
N GLY A 863 34.35 31.42 -26.13
CA GLY A 863 33.43 30.99 -25.07
C GLY A 863 32.03 30.70 -25.60
N GLN A 864 31.46 31.59 -26.44
CA GLN A 864 30.17 31.34 -27.09
C GLN A 864 30.17 30.08 -27.99
N ALA A 865 31.30 29.78 -28.63
CA ALA A 865 31.45 28.59 -29.45
C ALA A 865 31.67 27.32 -28.61
N ALA A 866 32.11 27.45 -27.36
CA ALA A 866 32.34 26.33 -26.46
C ALA A 866 31.04 25.62 -26.10
N ASN A 867 29.97 26.33 -25.76
CA ASN A 867 28.65 25.75 -25.46
C ASN A 867 28.16 24.84 -26.59
N ALA A 868 28.17 25.36 -27.82
CA ALA A 868 27.76 24.58 -28.99
C ALA A 868 28.69 23.38 -29.24
N THR A 869 29.97 23.49 -28.93
CA THR A 869 30.94 22.40 -29.12
C THR A 869 30.76 21.31 -28.07
N TYR A 870 30.46 21.68 -26.82
CA TYR A 870 30.23 20.74 -25.72
C TYR A 870 29.05 19.81 -26.02
N LEU A 871 27.88 20.41 -26.35
CA LEU A 871 26.66 19.65 -26.70
C LEU A 871 26.82 18.76 -27.93
N ASN A 872 27.61 19.19 -28.93
CA ASN A 872 27.83 18.38 -30.14
C ASN A 872 28.73 17.17 -29.94
N ILE A 873 29.60 17.18 -28.92
CA ILE A 873 30.61 16.13 -28.73
C ILE A 873 30.11 15.05 -27.77
N ALA A 874 29.21 15.38 -26.81
CA ALA A 874 28.55 14.51 -25.84
C ALA A 874 29.48 13.39 -25.31
N ASN A 875 29.99 13.53 -24.08
CA ASN A 875 31.14 12.82 -23.46
C ASN A 875 32.48 13.58 -23.63
N VAL A 876 32.53 14.83 -23.16
CA VAL A 876 33.77 15.63 -23.12
C VAL A 876 34.60 15.31 -21.89
N ASP A 877 33.94 15.14 -20.75
CA ASP A 877 34.58 14.91 -19.45
C ASP A 877 34.64 13.42 -19.11
N SER A 878 35.42 13.08 -18.09
CA SER A 878 35.39 11.76 -17.47
C SER A 878 34.45 11.82 -16.27
N GLY A 879 33.81 10.70 -15.94
CA GLY A 879 32.94 10.65 -14.78
C GLY A 879 33.70 10.68 -13.46
N THR A 880 33.05 11.24 -12.45
CA THR A 880 33.44 11.26 -11.02
C THR A 880 32.73 10.11 -10.28
N ASP A 881 32.86 10.03 -8.96
CA ASP A 881 32.23 8.99 -8.14
C ASP A 881 31.01 9.56 -7.39
N PRO A 882 29.76 9.28 -7.82
CA PRO A 882 28.51 9.75 -7.20
C PRO A 882 28.30 9.48 -5.71
N THR A 883 29.22 8.74 -5.10
CA THR A 883 29.12 8.27 -3.72
C THR A 883 30.24 8.83 -2.85
N ASN A 884 31.08 9.69 -3.43
CA ASN A 884 32.23 10.26 -2.77
C ASN A 884 32.45 11.70 -3.26
N PRO A 885 32.19 12.70 -2.39
CA PRO A 885 32.11 14.09 -2.81
C PRO A 885 33.47 14.69 -3.21
N ASP A 886 34.58 13.98 -3.04
CA ASP A 886 35.95 14.39 -3.40
C ASP A 886 36.66 13.19 -4.05
N SER A 887 36.50 13.05 -5.38
CA SER A 887 36.90 11.86 -6.12
C SER A 887 38.42 11.63 -6.14
N ASP A 888 39.22 12.67 -6.02
CA ASP A 888 40.68 12.58 -6.06
C ASP A 888 41.39 12.74 -4.69
N GLY A 889 40.64 13.14 -3.66
CA GLY A 889 41.04 13.17 -2.26
C GLY A 889 41.91 14.37 -1.89
N ASP A 890 41.75 15.51 -2.57
CA ASP A 890 42.55 16.72 -2.34
C ASP A 890 41.94 17.74 -1.37
N GLY A 891 40.69 17.54 -0.98
CA GLY A 891 39.93 18.33 -0.02
C GLY A 891 38.96 19.34 -0.63
N MET A 892 38.86 19.44 -1.95
CA MET A 892 37.83 20.19 -2.67
C MET A 892 36.74 19.23 -3.17
N PRO A 893 35.44 19.57 -3.05
CA PRO A 893 34.39 18.72 -3.60
C PRO A 893 34.27 18.81 -5.12
N ASP A 894 33.89 17.71 -5.77
CA ASP A 894 33.85 17.61 -7.23
C ASP A 894 32.90 18.67 -7.83
N GLY A 895 31.73 18.86 -7.22
CA GLY A 895 30.76 19.89 -7.59
C GLY A 895 31.28 21.32 -7.49
N TRP A 896 32.04 21.63 -6.43
CA TRP A 896 32.66 22.94 -6.29
C TRP A 896 33.71 23.18 -7.39
N GLU A 897 34.51 22.16 -7.70
CA GLU A 897 35.48 22.23 -8.78
C GLU A 897 34.82 22.39 -10.15
N ILE A 898 33.74 21.66 -10.41
CA ILE A 898 32.98 21.72 -11.66
C ILE A 898 32.32 23.09 -11.86
N GLU A 899 31.82 23.73 -10.80
CA GLU A 899 31.26 25.08 -10.86
C GLU A 899 32.35 26.13 -11.18
N HIS A 900 33.52 26.00 -10.54
CA HIS A 900 34.59 27.00 -10.61
C HIS A 900 35.64 26.74 -11.70
N ARG A 901 35.61 25.59 -12.39
CA ARG A 901 36.56 25.27 -13.48
C ARG A 901 36.39 26.19 -14.69
N ARG A 902 37.51 26.45 -15.36
CA ARG A 902 37.61 27.21 -16.61
C ARG A 902 38.49 26.45 -17.59
N TRP A 903 38.04 26.31 -18.83
CA TRP A 903 38.85 25.64 -19.84
C TRP A 903 40.05 26.51 -20.24
N VAL A 904 41.17 25.86 -20.55
CA VAL A 904 42.41 26.54 -20.96
C VAL A 904 42.62 26.37 -22.46
N GLY A 905 42.69 27.47 -23.21
CA GLY A 905 42.98 27.46 -24.64
C GLY A 905 42.56 28.71 -25.40
N MET A 906 42.66 28.64 -26.73
CA MET A 906 42.12 29.67 -27.65
C MET A 906 40.85 29.21 -28.37
N THR A 907 40.54 27.92 -28.31
CA THR A 907 39.35 27.27 -28.88
C THR A 907 39.04 26.05 -28.02
N PHE A 908 37.78 25.89 -27.65
CA PHE A 908 37.31 24.69 -26.97
C PHE A 908 37.20 23.52 -27.98
N THR A 909 37.76 22.37 -27.64
CA THR A 909 37.75 21.16 -28.48
C THR A 909 37.19 19.94 -27.76
N GLY A 910 36.72 20.09 -26.52
CA GLY A 910 36.29 18.97 -25.67
C GLY A 910 37.44 18.11 -25.15
N GLY A 911 38.66 18.63 -25.12
CA GLY A 911 39.84 17.94 -24.58
C GLY A 911 40.87 18.94 -24.08
N ASN A 912 40.38 20.11 -23.67
CA ASN A 912 41.18 21.17 -23.09
C ASN A 912 41.55 20.79 -21.65
N ASN A 913 42.60 21.41 -21.10
CA ASN A 913 42.86 21.30 -19.67
C ASN A 913 41.89 22.22 -18.94
N TRP A 914 41.46 21.82 -17.76
CA TRP A 914 40.67 22.66 -16.86
C TRP A 914 41.58 23.36 -15.84
N SER A 915 41.10 24.46 -15.24
CA SER A 915 41.79 25.13 -14.13
C SER A 915 41.61 24.39 -12.80
N LEU A 916 40.47 23.70 -12.64
CA LEU A 916 40.11 22.76 -11.58
C LEU A 916 39.57 21.50 -12.26
N ASP A 917 39.93 20.32 -11.76
CA ASP A 917 39.70 19.01 -12.38
C ASP A 917 39.56 17.94 -11.27
N PRO A 918 38.34 17.45 -10.98
CA PRO A 918 38.02 16.61 -9.82
C PRO A 918 38.64 15.20 -9.82
N LEU A 919 39.49 14.92 -10.81
CA LEU A 919 40.23 13.68 -10.93
C LEU A 919 41.75 13.92 -10.82
N ARG A 920 42.15 15.10 -10.33
CA ARG A 920 43.51 15.62 -10.43
C ARG A 920 44.00 16.50 -9.26
N ALA A 921 44.03 15.93 -8.06
CA ALA A 921 44.54 16.41 -6.76
C ALA A 921 45.75 17.38 -6.65
N ASP A 922 46.57 17.53 -7.70
CA ASP A 922 47.65 18.52 -7.74
C ASP A 922 47.15 19.96 -7.90
N ASP A 923 45.91 20.16 -8.38
CA ASP A 923 45.33 21.47 -8.70
C ASP A 923 44.68 22.19 -7.50
N ALA A 924 44.39 21.52 -6.38
CA ALA A 924 44.22 22.18 -5.08
C ALA A 924 45.35 23.17 -4.75
N ASN A 925 46.57 22.88 -5.21
CA ASN A 925 47.76 23.71 -4.97
C ASN A 925 48.03 24.74 -6.08
N TRP A 926 47.16 24.82 -7.09
CA TRP A 926 47.26 25.82 -8.15
C TRP A 926 46.58 27.11 -7.71
N ASP A 927 46.94 28.18 -8.41
CA ASP A 927 46.55 29.56 -8.16
C ASP A 927 46.14 30.10 -9.53
N ALA A 928 44.85 29.96 -9.86
CA ALA A 928 44.36 30.08 -11.22
C ALA A 928 44.40 31.54 -11.73
N ASP A 929 44.17 32.50 -10.84
CA ASP A 929 44.15 33.93 -11.11
C ASP A 929 45.48 34.65 -10.76
N GLY A 930 46.36 34.01 -9.99
CA GLY A 930 47.72 34.44 -9.70
C GLY A 930 47.82 35.46 -8.56
N ASP A 931 46.86 35.47 -7.65
CA ASP A 931 46.75 36.44 -6.55
C ASP A 931 47.58 36.03 -5.29
N GLY A 932 47.97 34.76 -5.23
CA GLY A 932 48.75 34.16 -4.15
C GLY A 932 47.96 33.27 -3.18
N LEU A 933 46.67 33.03 -3.42
CA LEU A 933 45.82 32.07 -2.70
C LEU A 933 45.61 30.81 -3.56
N PRO A 934 45.92 29.61 -3.04
CA PRO A 934 45.63 28.38 -3.78
C PRO A 934 44.13 28.07 -3.84
N ASN A 935 43.69 27.34 -4.87
CA ASN A 935 42.30 26.91 -5.06
C ASN A 935 41.68 26.26 -3.80
N LEU A 936 42.41 25.36 -3.12
CA LEU A 936 41.93 24.74 -1.88
C LEU A 936 41.65 25.78 -0.78
N CYS A 937 42.49 26.82 -0.69
CA CYS A 937 42.26 27.86 0.30
C CYS A 937 41.04 28.72 -0.03
N GLU A 938 40.78 29.01 -1.32
CA GLU A 938 39.55 29.68 -1.76
C GLU A 938 38.31 28.88 -1.32
N TYR A 939 38.33 27.57 -1.54
CA TYR A 939 37.28 26.69 -1.07
C TYR A 939 37.12 26.74 0.47
N GLU A 940 38.22 26.65 1.24
CA GLU A 940 38.14 26.77 2.71
C GLU A 940 37.55 28.12 3.18
N TRP A 941 37.80 29.22 2.45
CA TRP A 941 37.16 30.51 2.74
C TRP A 941 35.66 30.51 2.46
N SER A 942 35.19 29.75 1.48
CA SER A 942 33.75 29.51 1.28
C SER A 942 33.12 28.79 2.49
N ILE A 943 33.82 27.83 3.09
CA ILE A 943 33.40 27.15 4.33
C ILE A 943 33.34 28.14 5.49
N VAL A 944 34.35 29.01 5.64
CA VAL A 944 34.35 30.05 6.68
C VAL A 944 33.11 30.93 6.58
N ARG A 945 32.73 31.35 5.36
CA ARG A 945 31.49 32.11 5.13
C ARG A 945 30.25 31.31 5.57
N ASN A 946 30.16 30.03 5.23
CA ASN A 946 29.03 29.17 5.63
C ASN A 946 28.93 29.02 7.16
N MET A 947 30.05 28.85 7.86
CA MET A 947 30.08 28.88 9.33
C MET A 947 29.59 30.21 9.91
N GLY A 948 29.88 31.32 9.21
CA GLY A 948 29.40 32.65 9.57
C GLY A 948 27.88 32.80 9.46
N LEU A 949 27.28 32.29 8.38
CA LEU A 949 25.83 32.23 8.20
C LEU A 949 25.15 31.37 9.27
N ALA A 950 25.79 30.28 9.71
CA ALA A 950 25.34 29.47 10.84
C ALA A 950 25.51 30.15 12.21
N GLY A 951 26.14 31.33 12.26
CA GLY A 951 26.36 32.11 13.47
C GLY A 951 27.54 31.66 14.33
N GLU A 952 28.37 30.73 13.83
CA GLU A 952 29.51 30.17 14.57
C GLU A 952 30.65 31.18 14.71
N LEU A 953 30.73 32.15 13.81
CA LEU A 953 31.75 33.19 13.84
C LEU A 953 31.44 34.32 14.85
N LEU A 954 30.24 34.37 15.42
CA LEU A 954 29.81 35.47 16.29
C LEU A 954 30.62 35.55 17.60
N GLU A 955 30.93 34.41 18.22
CA GLU A 955 31.64 34.41 19.51
C GLU A 955 33.14 34.69 19.39
N LEU A 956 33.76 34.19 18.32
CA LEU A 956 35.21 34.26 18.11
C LEU A 956 35.64 35.47 17.29
N TYR A 957 34.87 35.81 16.26
CA TYR A 957 35.22 36.85 15.28
C TYR A 957 34.28 38.07 15.36
N GLY A 958 33.14 37.96 16.03
CA GLY A 958 32.20 39.07 16.23
C GLY A 958 31.26 39.31 15.06
N GLU A 959 31.21 38.38 14.10
CA GLU A 959 30.41 38.46 12.89
C GLU A 959 29.03 37.83 13.09
N SER A 960 27.97 38.60 12.84
CA SER A 960 26.60 38.07 12.91
C SER A 960 26.20 37.46 11.57
N PRO A 961 25.27 36.48 11.55
CA PRO A 961 24.74 35.92 10.30
C PRO A 961 24.29 36.99 9.29
N GLU A 962 23.64 38.05 9.76
CA GLU A 962 23.15 39.14 8.91
C GLU A 962 24.28 39.98 8.30
N SER A 963 25.45 40.02 8.94
CA SER A 963 26.67 40.65 8.40
C SER A 963 27.27 39.79 7.28
N VAL A 964 27.37 38.48 7.55
CA VAL A 964 27.97 37.49 6.64
C VAL A 964 27.13 37.28 5.38
N GLU A 965 25.80 37.46 5.45
CA GLU A 965 24.94 37.48 4.25
C GLU A 965 25.37 38.53 3.21
N GLN A 966 26.07 39.59 3.63
CA GLN A 966 26.57 40.63 2.72
C GLN A 966 27.97 40.35 2.18
N TRP A 967 28.64 39.29 2.65
CA TRP A 967 29.95 38.89 2.15
C TRP A 967 29.86 38.32 0.74
N ALA A 968 30.91 38.57 -0.05
CA ALA A 968 31.11 37.96 -1.35
C ALA A 968 31.29 36.43 -1.23
N VAL A 969 31.17 35.74 -2.36
CA VAL A 969 31.48 34.31 -2.47
C VAL A 969 32.91 34.21 -2.96
N ALA A 970 33.69 33.28 -2.40
CA ALA A 970 35.05 33.00 -2.85
C ALA A 970 35.04 32.54 -4.31
N ASP A 971 35.83 33.16 -5.18
CA ASP A 971 35.97 32.75 -6.58
C ASP A 971 37.46 32.57 -6.93
N PRO A 972 37.95 31.32 -7.14
CA PRO A 972 39.36 31.05 -7.46
C PRO A 972 39.81 31.63 -8.82
N ASN A 973 38.91 32.23 -9.58
CA ASN A 973 39.22 32.90 -10.85
C ASN A 973 39.25 34.43 -10.72
N ALA A 974 39.00 34.98 -9.53
CA ALA A 974 38.90 36.41 -9.26
C ALA A 974 39.96 36.87 -8.24
N ILE A 975 40.88 37.73 -8.69
CA ILE A 975 42.01 38.24 -7.87
C ILE A 975 41.56 38.91 -6.56
N ASP A 976 40.31 39.37 -6.51
CA ASP A 976 39.71 40.22 -5.49
C ASP A 976 38.21 39.90 -5.50
N SER A 977 37.80 38.94 -4.65
CA SER A 977 36.45 38.36 -4.66
C SER A 977 35.38 39.34 -4.21
N ASP A 978 35.69 40.22 -3.25
CA ASP A 978 34.73 41.20 -2.71
C ASP A 978 34.76 42.57 -3.41
N GLY A 979 35.74 42.79 -4.29
CA GLY A 979 35.86 43.95 -5.16
C GLY A 979 36.34 45.21 -4.44
N ASP A 980 36.97 45.07 -3.28
CA ASP A 980 37.44 46.18 -2.46
C ASP A 980 38.82 46.72 -2.86
N THR A 981 39.46 46.06 -3.84
CA THR A 981 40.79 46.29 -4.44
C THR A 981 41.99 45.65 -3.75
N LEU A 982 41.78 44.88 -2.67
CA LEU A 982 42.78 44.03 -2.05
C LEU A 982 42.71 42.61 -2.64
N PRO A 983 43.85 41.96 -2.90
CA PRO A 983 43.80 40.57 -3.35
C PRO A 983 43.53 39.58 -2.22
N ASP A 984 42.75 38.54 -2.50
CA ASP A 984 42.30 37.54 -1.52
C ASP A 984 43.50 36.87 -0.82
N GLY A 985 44.54 36.52 -1.58
CA GLY A 985 45.81 35.98 -1.11
C GLY A 985 46.59 36.93 -0.19
N TRP A 986 46.42 38.25 -0.32
CA TRP A 986 47.00 39.22 0.61
C TRP A 986 46.20 39.30 1.92
N GLU A 987 44.89 39.34 1.82
CA GLU A 987 43.98 39.50 2.96
C GLU A 987 44.02 38.30 3.90
N SER A 988 43.95 37.11 3.29
CA SER A 988 44.15 35.81 3.92
C SER A 988 45.59 35.53 4.34
N LYS A 989 46.57 36.29 3.82
CA LYS A 989 48.02 36.04 3.96
C LYS A 989 48.44 34.67 3.38
N GLY A 990 47.72 34.17 2.37
CA GLY A 990 47.93 32.86 1.77
C GLY A 990 47.60 31.72 2.73
N LEU A 991 46.70 31.94 3.68
CA LEU A 991 46.21 30.94 4.62
C LEU A 991 44.78 30.56 4.25
N CYS A 992 44.47 29.28 4.37
CA CYS A 992 43.13 28.77 4.13
C CYS A 992 42.18 29.00 5.33
N SER A 993 42.72 29.33 6.51
CA SER A 993 41.95 29.58 7.74
C SER A 993 42.05 31.04 8.21
N TRP A 994 40.96 31.59 8.76
CA TRP A 994 40.96 32.94 9.32
C TRP A 994 41.88 33.06 10.56
N ASP A 995 42.97 33.82 10.45
CA ASP A 995 43.89 34.10 11.56
C ASP A 995 43.21 35.03 12.59
N PRO A 996 43.00 34.61 13.86
CA PRO A 996 42.37 35.45 14.89
C PRO A 996 43.15 36.73 15.23
N SER A 997 44.38 36.88 14.75
CA SER A 997 45.14 38.12 14.87
C SER A 997 44.82 39.19 13.82
N ARG A 998 44.02 38.85 12.80
CA ARG A 998 43.54 39.73 11.72
C ARG A 998 42.01 39.85 11.74
N LEU A 999 41.45 40.07 12.92
CA LEU A 999 40.02 40.38 13.07
C LEU A 999 39.67 41.61 12.24
N GLY A 1000 38.63 41.49 11.41
CA GLY A 1000 38.21 42.53 10.49
C GLY A 1000 39.05 42.65 9.21
N VAL A 1001 39.87 41.65 8.86
CA VAL A 1001 40.38 41.48 7.49
C VAL A 1001 39.99 40.12 6.96
N ASN A 1002 39.27 40.07 5.85
CA ASN A 1002 38.68 38.88 5.27
C ASN A 1002 38.49 39.07 3.76
N PRO A 1003 39.01 38.15 2.91
CA PRO A 1003 38.85 38.17 1.44
C PRO A 1003 37.41 38.35 0.89
N LEU A 1004 36.41 38.08 1.73
CA LEU A 1004 35.00 38.08 1.33
C LEU A 1004 34.24 39.29 1.84
N ASN A 1005 34.88 40.21 2.57
CA ASN A 1005 34.22 41.32 3.25
C ASN A 1005 34.86 42.68 2.93
N GLY A 1006 34.43 43.30 1.83
CA GLY A 1006 35.01 44.55 1.34
C GLY A 1006 34.73 45.82 2.16
N SER A 1007 34.27 45.67 3.41
CA SER A 1007 34.19 46.75 4.38
C SER A 1007 35.53 47.04 5.07
N ASP A 1008 36.48 46.11 5.00
CA ASP A 1008 37.81 46.17 5.61
C ASP A 1008 38.85 46.95 4.78
N ALA A 1009 38.57 47.26 3.51
CA ALA A 1009 39.33 48.17 2.64
C ALA A 1009 39.81 49.47 3.33
N PHE A 1010 39.03 49.96 4.30
CA PHE A 1010 39.28 51.22 5.01
C PHE A 1010 39.70 51.04 6.48
N GLU A 1011 39.83 49.81 6.97
CA GLU A 1011 40.28 49.52 8.32
C GLU A 1011 41.82 49.54 8.41
N ASN A 1012 42.37 49.81 9.60
CA ASN A 1012 43.81 49.71 9.90
C ASN A 1012 43.98 48.66 11.03
N PRO A 1013 44.02 47.38 10.67
CA PRO A 1013 44.01 46.28 11.64
C PRO A 1013 45.39 45.99 12.25
N ASP A 1014 46.50 46.41 11.63
CA ASP A 1014 47.85 46.25 12.18
C ASP A 1014 48.31 47.44 13.06
N GLY A 1015 47.50 48.49 13.12
CA GLY A 1015 47.71 49.69 13.93
C GLY A 1015 48.84 50.58 13.42
N ASP A 1016 49.20 50.48 12.14
CA ASP A 1016 50.29 51.25 11.55
C ASP A 1016 49.87 52.69 11.23
N GLY A 1017 49.93 53.54 12.24
CA GLY A 1017 49.67 54.97 12.11
C GLY A 1017 50.80 55.77 12.73
N TYR A 1018 51.12 56.91 12.12
CA TYR A 1018 52.00 57.87 12.76
C TYR A 1018 51.12 58.95 13.39
N ASP A 1019 50.95 58.87 14.71
CA ASP A 1019 50.31 59.90 15.54
C ASP A 1019 51.08 61.22 15.39
N ILE A 1020 50.69 62.01 14.37
CA ILE A 1020 51.35 63.25 13.97
C ILE A 1020 51.14 64.32 15.03
N ASN A 1021 50.00 64.27 15.71
CA ASN A 1021 49.60 65.28 16.68
C ASN A 1021 50.07 64.95 18.12
N HIS A 1022 50.55 63.73 18.36
CA HIS A 1022 51.03 63.15 19.61
C HIS A 1022 50.00 63.13 20.76
N ASP A 1023 48.71 62.99 20.47
CA ASP A 1023 47.65 62.93 21.49
C ASP A 1023 47.39 61.51 22.01
N GLY A 1024 48.04 60.50 21.41
CA GLY A 1024 47.94 59.10 21.79
C GLY A 1024 46.74 58.36 21.19
N VAL A 1025 46.01 58.97 20.24
CA VAL A 1025 44.92 58.38 19.47
C VAL A 1025 45.21 58.62 17.99
N LEU A 1026 45.10 57.59 17.14
CA LEU A 1026 45.22 57.76 15.70
C LEU A 1026 43.88 58.27 15.15
N ASP A 1027 43.84 59.52 14.66
CA ASP A 1027 42.70 60.01 13.89
C ASP A 1027 42.66 59.34 12.49
N GLN A 1028 41.50 59.40 11.81
CA GLN A 1028 41.25 58.78 10.50
C GLN A 1028 42.17 59.28 9.37
N ASN A 1029 42.91 60.37 9.60
CA ASN A 1029 43.92 60.94 8.71
C ASN A 1029 45.38 60.65 9.16
N GLU A 1030 45.55 59.91 10.25
CA GLU A 1030 46.83 59.50 10.86
C GLU A 1030 47.04 57.97 10.81
N ALA A 1031 45.97 57.20 10.65
CA ALA A 1031 46.02 55.78 10.26
C ALA A 1031 46.42 55.66 8.78
N PHE A 1032 47.43 54.86 8.47
CA PHE A 1032 47.57 54.38 7.09
C PHE A 1032 46.45 53.37 6.88
N VAL A 1033 45.57 53.62 5.91
CA VAL A 1033 44.73 52.54 5.40
C VAL A 1033 45.64 51.63 4.56
N ASN A 1034 45.33 50.34 4.48
CA ASN A 1034 46.20 49.28 3.93
C ASN A 1034 46.81 49.57 2.53
N TYR A 1035 46.28 50.57 1.80
CA TYR A 1035 46.60 50.93 0.41
C TYR A 1035 47.62 52.08 0.19
N LEU A 1036 48.49 52.49 1.14
CA LEU A 1036 49.47 53.58 0.91
C LEU A 1036 50.96 53.29 1.09
#